data_AF-A0A2V3VGQ4-F1
#
_entry.id   AF-A0A2V3VGQ4-F1
#
_cell.length_a   1.000
_cell.length_b   1.000
_cell.length_c   1.000
_cell.angle_alpha   90.00
_cell.angle_beta   90.00
_cell.angle_gamma   90.00
#
_symmetry.space_group_name_H-M   'P 1'
#
loop_
_entity.id
_entity.type
_entity.pdbx_description
1 polymer ?
#
loop_
_entity_poly.entity_id
_entity_poly.type
_entity_poly.pdbx_seq_one_letter_code
_entity_poly.pdbx_strand_id
1 'polypeptide(L)'
;MMQQTFQFIKRIISKRTLLYKGFIAFLIISFFMTYIGFALHHQDTVLPDNPLTEIAENSSKIPLMGGDKNLVHAEEMEAEEAEKEENNNEQEEQTKKDKQDLTNKEKQTNQTEQNKQRNETETEVKDENKKGTANNDENETGINDGEGSGGNHETTSDASNKEITDGEPATDEVNEYFITSIEDGEIVTEQEYSFYIEQLEHRLTVKDIQVFIKQGEVNNISSDLSRPVYADLTLAKGKNDVRVGVTYQDDTGQIFTVSRSYLIIFDEENIVIKTNLKDGVTKKQTLTFNASAQLRGETAPLEVIMNEEKVSEEEDRKYVVDLKTGKNTIILESNYKGLKAKQTYEIEYKEPKLHIETDLKDQTVEIANFQFTAKAFDDSEQVDLFVVQDDDELVSDKGSYDTTLIEGENIFTLTAKRNSVTYEEVYVVIYSPKQQSDPGEDENEEDNGGTDDDDKGEQNKHAPTIEVHDIADGATIKSASHLFHVKAYNYAGKSLTAGNGKVSATNNGASLKINWPDSSQISFDLDVQSGENNIVITATDNEGNTATKQLTVYGDIVDGVIGTAQISVEATTIGLGYIIAPEQVEIYQGENGAHVIDRLFDKHGINYDYTGSHKHSFYLAAIYKSGLITNPVIPNDLAKLVERDMERFDPADYNSVDSLGEFDFTNGSGWMYSVNGNYPNVGFADYKFKDGDVVRIRFTLAYGADIGGGAPGTNYHKQW
;
A
#
# COMPACT_ATOMS: atom_id res chain seq x y z
N MET A 1 94.04 16.20 -33.46
CA MET A 1 92.83 16.82 -34.04
C MET A 1 91.73 15.83 -34.48
N MET A 2 91.99 14.53 -34.67
CA MET A 2 90.97 13.58 -35.18
C MET A 2 90.12 12.87 -34.10
N GLN A 3 90.48 12.98 -32.82
CA GLN A 3 89.70 12.38 -31.71
C GLN A 3 88.52 13.24 -31.22
N GLN A 4 88.56 14.57 -31.41
CA GLN A 4 87.50 15.47 -30.95
C GLN A 4 86.26 15.43 -31.86
N THR A 5 86.45 15.26 -33.17
CA THR A 5 85.35 15.04 -34.13
C THR A 5 84.63 13.70 -33.91
N PHE A 6 85.36 12.63 -33.57
CA PHE A 6 84.75 11.32 -33.32
C PHE A 6 83.89 11.31 -32.04
N GLN A 7 84.32 12.01 -30.98
CA GLN A 7 83.53 12.17 -29.75
C GLN A 7 82.24 12.98 -29.97
N PHE A 8 82.26 13.99 -30.86
CA PHE A 8 81.08 14.79 -31.16
C PHE A 8 79.99 13.97 -31.87
N ILE A 9 80.37 13.17 -32.88
CA ILE A 9 79.47 12.27 -33.60
C ILE A 9 78.87 11.20 -32.67
N LYS A 10 79.70 10.60 -31.79
CA LYS A 10 79.23 9.58 -30.83
C LYS A 10 78.20 10.13 -29.84
N ARG A 11 78.31 11.42 -29.46
CA ARG A 11 77.39 12.10 -28.52
C ARG A 11 76.08 12.57 -29.17
N ILE A 12 76.05 12.76 -30.49
CA ILE A 12 74.83 13.06 -31.26
C ILE A 12 74.04 11.77 -31.52
N ILE A 13 74.71 10.68 -31.87
CA ILE A 13 74.06 9.39 -32.15
C ILE A 13 73.50 8.76 -30.86
N SER A 14 74.22 8.79 -29.73
CA SER A 14 73.74 8.19 -28.47
C SER A 14 72.55 8.94 -27.84
N LYS A 15 72.46 10.26 -28.02
CA LYS A 15 71.28 11.04 -27.56
C LYS A 15 70.04 10.80 -28.42
N ARG A 16 70.18 10.48 -29.71
CA ARG A 16 69.04 10.07 -30.53
C ARG A 16 68.55 8.67 -30.20
N THR A 17 69.41 7.72 -29.82
CA THR A 17 68.95 6.37 -29.45
C THR A 17 68.07 6.29 -28.21
N LEU A 18 68.16 7.22 -27.25
CA LEU A 18 67.27 7.22 -26.08
C LEU A 18 65.89 7.79 -26.43
N LEU A 19 65.84 8.91 -27.16
CA LEU A 19 64.61 9.50 -27.68
C LEU A 19 63.89 8.56 -28.67
N TYR A 20 64.62 7.88 -29.55
CA TYR A 20 64.03 6.93 -30.50
C TYR A 20 63.51 5.67 -29.80
N LYS A 21 64.18 5.19 -28.74
CA LYS A 21 63.66 4.09 -27.90
C LYS A 21 62.44 4.52 -27.09
N GLY A 22 62.42 5.73 -26.54
CA GLY A 22 61.24 6.29 -25.85
C GLY A 22 60.06 6.47 -26.80
N PHE A 23 60.30 6.97 -28.02
CA PHE A 23 59.27 7.15 -29.04
C PHE A 23 58.75 5.81 -29.59
N ILE A 24 59.63 4.82 -29.82
CA ILE A 24 59.20 3.45 -30.17
C ILE A 24 58.43 2.80 -29.03
N ALA A 25 58.89 2.93 -27.77
CA ALA A 25 58.16 2.41 -26.62
C ALA A 25 56.79 3.09 -26.47
N PHE A 26 56.70 4.40 -26.66
CA PHE A 26 55.43 5.13 -26.64
C PHE A 26 54.51 4.72 -27.80
N LEU A 27 55.03 4.52 -29.01
CA LEU A 27 54.24 3.99 -30.13
C LEU A 27 53.78 2.55 -29.89
N ILE A 28 54.63 1.69 -29.32
CA ILE A 28 54.24 0.33 -28.96
C ILE A 28 53.17 0.35 -27.86
N ILE A 29 53.34 1.14 -26.80
CA ILE A 29 52.35 1.27 -25.71
C ILE A 29 51.05 1.89 -26.23
N SER A 30 51.12 2.91 -27.09
CA SER A 30 49.94 3.50 -27.73
C SER A 30 49.23 2.50 -28.62
N PHE A 31 49.96 1.72 -29.42
CA PHE A 31 49.39 0.68 -30.27
C PHE A 31 48.82 -0.46 -29.44
N PHE A 32 49.45 -0.82 -28.31
CA PHE A 32 48.98 -1.84 -27.37
C PHE A 32 47.74 -1.37 -26.59
N MET A 33 47.67 -0.10 -26.20
CA MET A 33 46.49 0.51 -25.57
C MET A 33 45.33 0.63 -26.56
N THR A 34 45.57 1.04 -27.81
CA THR A 34 44.51 1.05 -28.84
C THR A 34 44.11 -0.36 -29.26
N TYR A 35 45.04 -1.33 -29.28
CA TYR A 35 44.73 -2.73 -29.55
C TYR A 35 43.95 -3.38 -28.40
N ILE A 36 44.30 -3.11 -27.14
CA ILE A 36 43.52 -3.54 -25.97
C ILE A 36 42.15 -2.86 -25.96
N GLY A 37 42.07 -1.55 -26.19
CA GLY A 37 40.78 -0.85 -26.27
C GLY A 37 39.91 -1.38 -27.41
N PHE A 38 40.50 -1.63 -28.59
CA PHE A 38 39.80 -2.25 -29.72
C PHE A 38 39.38 -3.69 -29.42
N ALA A 39 40.25 -4.50 -28.80
CA ALA A 39 39.98 -5.89 -28.46
C ALA A 39 39.00 -6.06 -27.29
N LEU A 40 38.91 -5.09 -26.37
CA LEU A 40 37.87 -5.04 -25.34
C LEU A 40 36.54 -4.57 -25.93
N HIS A 41 36.57 -3.62 -26.88
CA HIS A 41 35.36 -3.10 -27.53
C HIS A 41 34.79 -4.06 -28.61
N HIS A 42 35.64 -4.90 -29.20
CA HIS A 42 35.29 -5.95 -30.17
C HIS A 42 35.52 -7.36 -29.62
N GLN A 43 35.65 -7.52 -28.30
CA GLN A 43 35.31 -8.79 -27.69
C GLN A 43 33.79 -8.86 -27.69
N ASP A 44 33.24 -9.58 -28.66
CA ASP A 44 32.02 -10.33 -28.38
C ASP A 44 32.28 -11.07 -27.07
N THR A 45 31.43 -10.83 -26.06
CA THR A 45 31.48 -11.55 -24.80
C THR A 45 31.03 -12.99 -25.06
N VAL A 46 31.94 -13.79 -25.61
CA VAL A 46 31.90 -15.25 -25.54
C VAL A 46 32.00 -15.57 -24.06
N LEU A 47 30.85 -15.66 -23.42
CA LEU A 47 30.69 -16.22 -22.10
C LEU A 47 31.43 -17.56 -22.10
N PRO A 48 32.23 -17.88 -21.07
CA PRO A 48 32.83 -19.20 -20.97
C PRO A 48 31.70 -20.23 -21.02
N ASP A 49 31.88 -21.30 -21.79
CA ASP A 49 30.91 -22.39 -21.89
C ASP A 49 30.45 -22.79 -20.48
N ASN A 50 29.15 -22.76 -20.26
CA ASN A 50 28.57 -23.00 -18.94
C ASN A 50 29.05 -24.38 -18.41
N PRO A 51 29.84 -24.44 -17.33
CA PRO A 51 30.46 -25.68 -16.85
C PRO A 51 29.43 -26.67 -16.25
N LEU A 52 28.14 -26.34 -16.29
CA LEU A 52 27.02 -27.18 -15.86
C LEU A 52 26.28 -27.87 -17.02
N THR A 53 26.67 -27.64 -18.27
CA THR A 53 26.05 -28.29 -19.45
C THR A 53 26.22 -29.82 -19.50
N GLU A 54 27.16 -30.39 -18.73
CA GLU A 54 27.29 -31.85 -18.52
C GLU A 54 26.66 -32.36 -17.19
N ILE A 55 26.06 -31.50 -16.36
CA ILE A 55 25.52 -31.90 -15.03
C ILE A 55 23.98 -31.99 -15.03
N ALA A 56 23.33 -31.45 -16.07
CA ALA A 56 21.87 -31.37 -16.18
C ALA A 56 21.10 -32.72 -16.20
N GLU A 57 21.77 -33.87 -16.35
CA GLU A 57 21.11 -35.18 -16.34
C GLU A 57 21.05 -35.89 -14.96
N ASN A 58 21.67 -35.36 -13.89
CA ASN A 58 21.70 -36.09 -12.59
C ASN A 58 21.66 -35.26 -11.29
N SER A 59 21.26 -33.99 -11.29
CA SER A 59 21.06 -33.21 -10.05
C SER A 59 19.69 -33.43 -9.38
N SER A 60 19.31 -34.69 -9.18
CA SER A 60 18.24 -35.05 -8.23
C SER A 60 18.86 -35.68 -6.99
N LYS A 61 18.47 -35.16 -5.81
CA LYS A 61 18.89 -35.57 -4.44
C LYS A 61 20.19 -34.93 -3.91
N ILE A 62 20.03 -33.88 -3.11
CA ILE A 62 20.84 -33.67 -1.91
C ILE A 62 20.04 -34.25 -0.73
N PRO A 63 20.65 -35.03 0.19
CA PRO A 63 19.93 -35.64 1.30
C PRO A 63 19.70 -34.64 2.45
N LEU A 64 18.46 -34.55 2.92
CA LEU A 64 18.11 -33.92 4.19
C LEU A 64 18.50 -34.85 5.36
N MET A 65 19.08 -34.31 6.43
CA MET A 65 19.30 -35.00 7.71
C MET A 65 18.35 -34.44 8.77
N GLY A 66 17.70 -35.35 9.51
CA GLY A 66 16.54 -35.07 10.40
C GLY A 66 15.23 -35.13 9.60
N GLY A 67 14.25 -35.99 9.88
CA GLY A 67 13.89 -36.65 11.13
C GLY A 67 12.87 -35.77 11.86
N ASP A 68 11.56 -36.06 11.86
CA ASP A 68 10.94 -37.38 12.04
C ASP A 68 9.90 -37.82 11.00
N LYS A 69 9.46 -39.08 11.13
CA LYS A 69 8.37 -39.69 10.33
C LYS A 69 7.09 -39.79 11.14
N ASN A 70 5.95 -39.55 10.50
CA ASN A 70 4.76 -40.37 10.70
C ASN A 70 4.02 -40.58 9.37
N LEU A 71 3.97 -41.84 8.94
CA LEU A 71 2.93 -42.41 8.06
C LEU A 71 1.80 -42.82 9.03
N VAL A 72 0.51 -42.73 8.74
CA VAL A 72 -0.35 -43.33 7.69
C VAL A 72 -1.67 -42.50 7.68
N HIS A 73 -2.69 -42.66 6.82
CA HIS A 73 -3.12 -43.71 5.88
C HIS A 73 -3.88 -43.04 4.71
N ALA A 74 -3.74 -43.57 3.49
CA ALA A 74 -4.60 -43.20 2.37
C ALA A 74 -5.68 -44.28 2.18
N GLU A 75 -6.89 -44.07 2.72
CA GLU A 75 -8.04 -44.97 2.51
C GLU A 75 -9.40 -44.29 2.81
N GLU A 76 -9.56 -43.02 2.43
CA GLU A 76 -10.85 -42.30 2.53
C GLU A 76 -10.92 -41.21 1.44
N MET A 77 -11.19 -41.61 0.19
CA MET A 77 -11.24 -40.69 -0.96
C MET A 77 -12.38 -40.98 -1.95
N GLU A 78 -13.27 -41.93 -1.66
CA GLU A 78 -14.45 -42.27 -2.48
C GLU A 78 -15.80 -41.80 -1.85
N ALA A 79 -15.75 -41.04 -0.74
CA ALA A 79 -16.94 -40.51 -0.06
C ALA A 79 -17.20 -39.02 -0.37
N GLU A 80 -16.16 -38.19 -0.52
CA GLU A 80 -16.32 -36.73 -0.73
C GLU A 80 -16.75 -36.31 -2.14
N GLU A 81 -16.64 -37.17 -3.16
CA GLU A 81 -17.11 -36.84 -4.51
C GLU A 81 -18.64 -36.89 -4.63
N ALA A 82 -19.33 -37.63 -3.77
CA ALA A 82 -20.80 -37.72 -3.77
C ALA A 82 -21.47 -36.45 -3.21
N GLU A 83 -20.94 -35.85 -2.13
CA GLU A 83 -21.52 -34.66 -1.50
C GLU A 83 -21.23 -33.36 -2.29
N LYS A 84 -20.25 -33.37 -3.20
CA LYS A 84 -19.91 -32.22 -4.07
C LYS A 84 -20.81 -32.11 -5.31
N GLU A 85 -21.39 -33.20 -5.80
CA GLU A 85 -22.38 -33.15 -6.90
C GLU A 85 -23.78 -32.73 -6.43
N GLU A 86 -24.16 -33.01 -5.18
CA GLU A 86 -25.48 -32.63 -4.65
C GLU A 86 -25.56 -31.12 -4.34
N ASN A 87 -24.53 -30.56 -3.68
CA ASN A 87 -24.45 -29.12 -3.35
C ASN A 87 -24.36 -28.20 -4.59
N ASN A 88 -23.68 -28.62 -5.67
CA ASN A 88 -23.58 -27.83 -6.90
C ASN A 88 -24.93 -27.71 -7.63
N ASN A 89 -25.81 -28.71 -7.54
CA ASN A 89 -27.14 -28.63 -8.15
C ASN A 89 -28.07 -27.65 -7.41
N GLU A 90 -27.99 -27.56 -6.07
CA GLU A 90 -28.79 -26.61 -5.31
C GLU A 90 -28.38 -25.15 -5.56
N GLN A 91 -27.08 -24.86 -5.70
CA GLN A 91 -26.61 -23.52 -6.08
C GLN A 91 -27.04 -23.11 -7.50
N GLU A 92 -27.09 -24.06 -8.45
CA GLU A 92 -27.59 -23.78 -9.80
C GLU A 92 -29.10 -23.50 -9.86
N GLU A 93 -29.92 -24.14 -9.02
CA GLU A 93 -31.36 -23.83 -8.93
C GLU A 93 -31.62 -22.48 -8.24
N GLN A 94 -30.87 -22.16 -7.17
CA GLN A 94 -30.96 -20.86 -6.49
C GLN A 94 -30.63 -19.70 -7.46
N THR A 95 -29.52 -19.83 -8.20
CA THR A 95 -29.05 -18.83 -9.18
C THR A 95 -30.04 -18.64 -10.36
N LYS A 96 -30.81 -19.67 -10.72
CA LYS A 96 -31.88 -19.57 -11.74
C LYS A 96 -33.12 -18.85 -11.19
N LYS A 97 -33.43 -19.00 -9.90
CA LYS A 97 -34.52 -18.28 -9.20
C LYS A 97 -34.26 -16.79 -9.09
N ASP A 98 -33.06 -16.39 -8.64
CA ASP A 98 -32.72 -14.99 -8.40
C ASP A 98 -32.68 -14.17 -9.72
N LYS A 99 -32.20 -14.79 -10.81
CA LYS A 99 -32.29 -14.18 -12.16
C LYS A 99 -33.73 -14.02 -12.64
N GLN A 100 -34.66 -14.88 -12.22
CA GLN A 100 -36.06 -14.80 -12.60
C GLN A 100 -36.81 -13.69 -11.83
N ASP A 101 -36.47 -13.44 -10.56
CA ASP A 101 -37.03 -12.34 -9.77
C ASP A 101 -36.47 -10.96 -10.16
N LEU A 102 -35.19 -10.88 -10.55
CA LEU A 102 -34.61 -9.66 -11.14
C LEU A 102 -35.36 -9.26 -12.43
N THR A 103 -35.64 -10.22 -13.30
CA THR A 103 -36.36 -10.00 -14.57
C THR A 103 -37.84 -9.59 -14.36
N ASN A 104 -38.43 -9.93 -13.21
CA ASN A 104 -39.79 -9.52 -12.85
C ASN A 104 -39.84 -8.10 -12.25
N LYS A 105 -38.82 -7.69 -11.48
CA LYS A 105 -38.71 -6.31 -10.97
C LYS A 105 -38.61 -5.28 -12.10
N GLU A 106 -37.78 -5.52 -13.11
CA GLU A 106 -37.61 -4.60 -14.25
C GLU A 106 -38.92 -4.38 -15.05
N LYS A 107 -39.84 -5.35 -15.04
CA LYS A 107 -41.16 -5.22 -15.69
C LYS A 107 -42.18 -4.42 -14.89
N GLN A 108 -42.01 -4.27 -13.58
CA GLN A 108 -42.86 -3.40 -12.77
C GLN A 108 -42.39 -1.93 -12.77
N THR A 109 -41.08 -1.68 -12.80
CA THR A 109 -40.54 -0.31 -12.88
C THR A 109 -40.98 0.40 -14.17
N ASN A 110 -40.86 -0.29 -15.32
CA ASN A 110 -41.22 0.25 -16.64
C ASN A 110 -42.72 0.55 -16.86
N GLN A 111 -43.63 0.06 -16.02
CA GLN A 111 -45.05 0.44 -16.08
C GLN A 111 -45.39 1.67 -15.22
N THR A 112 -44.48 2.09 -14.35
CA THR A 112 -44.71 3.24 -13.45
C THR A 112 -44.29 4.56 -14.11
N GLU A 113 -43.27 4.55 -14.97
CA GLU A 113 -42.79 5.75 -15.65
C GLU A 113 -43.72 6.23 -16.79
N GLN A 114 -44.38 5.32 -17.52
CA GLN A 114 -45.34 5.71 -18.58
C GLN A 114 -46.63 6.38 -18.07
N ASN A 115 -46.91 6.34 -16.77
CA ASN A 115 -48.08 7.01 -16.18
C ASN A 115 -47.78 8.35 -15.51
N LYS A 116 -46.50 8.78 -15.42
CA LYS A 116 -46.13 10.05 -14.76
C LYS A 116 -45.91 11.24 -15.70
N GLN A 117 -46.03 11.03 -17.02
CA GLN A 117 -45.95 12.07 -18.05
C GLN A 117 -47.33 12.47 -18.63
N ARG A 118 -48.41 12.26 -17.84
CA ARG A 118 -49.79 12.49 -18.29
C ARG A 118 -50.70 13.06 -17.21
N ASN A 119 -50.31 14.19 -16.62
CA ASN A 119 -51.20 15.20 -16.04
C ASN A 119 -50.44 16.53 -15.93
N GLU A 120 -51.19 17.64 -15.90
CA GLU A 120 -50.69 19.04 -15.91
C GLU A 120 -50.00 19.43 -17.24
N THR A 121 -50.74 19.89 -18.26
CA THR A 121 -51.33 21.24 -18.24
C THR A 121 -52.53 21.35 -19.18
N GLU A 122 -53.73 21.58 -18.64
CA GLU A 122 -54.84 22.19 -19.39
C GLU A 122 -55.07 23.61 -18.87
N THR A 123 -54.79 24.62 -19.69
CA THR A 123 -55.62 25.84 -19.74
C THR A 123 -55.58 26.41 -21.16
N GLU A 124 -56.72 26.89 -21.64
CA GLU A 124 -57.01 27.25 -23.03
C GLU A 124 -56.22 28.46 -23.56
N VAL A 125 -55.93 28.50 -24.87
CA VAL A 125 -56.56 29.44 -25.83
C VAL A 125 -56.62 28.77 -27.22
N LYS A 126 -57.71 29.02 -27.97
CA LYS A 126 -57.96 28.52 -29.33
C LYS A 126 -57.22 29.35 -30.39
N ASP A 127 -56.76 28.73 -31.47
CA ASP A 127 -57.17 29.15 -32.83
C ASP A 127 -56.87 28.09 -33.92
N GLU A 128 -57.42 28.31 -35.11
CA GLU A 128 -57.69 27.25 -36.10
C GLU A 128 -56.58 26.97 -37.16
N ASN A 129 -56.71 25.80 -37.80
CA ASN A 129 -56.54 25.59 -39.25
C ASN A 129 -55.17 25.88 -39.93
N LYS A 130 -54.40 24.84 -40.28
CA LYS A 130 -54.45 24.21 -41.64
C LYS A 130 -53.44 23.07 -41.91
N LYS A 131 -53.84 22.20 -42.84
CA LYS A 131 -53.00 21.24 -43.60
C LYS A 131 -51.81 21.89 -44.32
N GLY A 132 -50.71 21.15 -44.43
CA GLY A 132 -49.66 21.34 -45.43
C GLY A 132 -48.86 20.04 -45.60
N THR A 133 -48.66 19.57 -46.83
CA THR A 133 -48.03 18.27 -47.15
C THR A 133 -46.68 18.49 -47.85
N ALA A 134 -45.70 17.65 -47.50
CA ALA A 134 -44.44 17.27 -48.15
C ALA A 134 -43.94 18.04 -49.40
N ASN A 135 -42.62 18.32 -49.45
CA ASN A 135 -41.69 17.59 -50.33
C ASN A 135 -40.25 18.17 -50.35
N ASN A 136 -39.26 17.26 -50.32
CA ASN A 136 -38.04 17.17 -51.15
C ASN A 136 -36.93 18.25 -51.24
N ASP A 137 -35.73 17.69 -51.51
CA ASP A 137 -34.55 18.23 -52.23
C ASP A 137 -33.74 19.35 -51.51
N GLU A 138 -32.40 19.45 -51.62
CA GLU A 138 -31.43 18.74 -52.47
C GLU A 138 -29.99 18.75 -51.87
N ASN A 139 -29.06 18.06 -52.56
CA ASN A 139 -27.58 18.18 -52.61
C ASN A 139 -26.98 19.59 -52.33
N GLU A 140 -25.68 19.85 -52.12
CA GLU A 140 -24.39 19.14 -52.24
C GLU A 140 -23.38 19.86 -51.27
N THR A 141 -22.06 19.67 -51.18
CA THR A 141 -21.00 19.01 -51.98
C THR A 141 -19.86 18.51 -51.05
N GLY A 142 -18.92 17.71 -51.56
CA GLY A 142 -17.57 17.56 -51.01
C GLY A 142 -16.50 17.90 -52.05
N ILE A 143 -15.28 18.27 -51.64
CA ILE A 143 -14.11 18.47 -52.53
C ILE A 143 -12.88 17.83 -51.86
N ASN A 144 -12.01 17.25 -52.69
CA ASN A 144 -10.88 16.40 -52.31
C ASN A 144 -9.56 16.91 -52.94
N ASP A 145 -8.45 16.39 -52.41
CA ASP A 145 -7.11 16.25 -53.03
C ASP A 145 -6.13 17.44 -53.13
N GLY A 146 -4.85 17.12 -52.83
CA GLY A 146 -3.70 18.02 -52.94
C GLY A 146 -2.37 17.44 -52.42
N GLU A 147 -1.88 16.33 -52.98
CA GLU A 147 -0.51 15.86 -52.72
C GLU A 147 0.55 16.77 -53.38
N GLY A 148 1.69 16.96 -52.71
CA GLY A 148 2.86 17.65 -53.27
C GLY A 148 4.15 17.31 -52.50
N SER A 149 5.14 16.74 -53.19
CA SER A 149 6.38 16.20 -52.58
C SER A 149 7.58 17.13 -52.73
N GLY A 150 8.43 17.19 -51.70
CA GLY A 150 9.88 17.39 -51.85
C GLY A 150 10.53 18.52 -51.04
N GLY A 151 11.43 18.15 -50.12
CA GLY A 151 12.41 19.10 -49.53
C GLY A 151 12.96 18.72 -48.15
N ASN A 152 14.03 17.92 -48.10
CA ASN A 152 14.78 17.71 -46.85
C ASN A 152 15.47 18.99 -46.39
N HIS A 153 15.29 19.37 -45.11
CA HIS A 153 16.34 20.03 -44.35
C HIS A 153 16.32 19.50 -42.91
N GLU A 154 17.46 18.98 -42.45
CA GLU A 154 17.63 18.48 -41.07
C GLU A 154 17.70 19.66 -40.09
N THR A 155 16.87 19.65 -39.06
CA THR A 155 17.18 20.29 -37.77
C THR A 155 16.74 19.37 -36.63
N THR A 156 17.68 19.09 -35.74
CA THR A 156 17.58 18.14 -34.64
C THR A 156 16.88 18.71 -33.41
N SER A 157 15.78 18.09 -32.95
CA SER A 157 15.43 17.91 -31.53
C SER A 157 14.07 17.20 -31.40
N ASP A 158 14.07 15.88 -31.16
CA ASP A 158 12.86 15.20 -30.70
C ASP A 158 12.64 15.52 -29.21
N ALA A 159 11.88 16.59 -28.94
CA ALA A 159 11.30 16.82 -27.63
C ALA A 159 9.99 16.02 -27.53
N SER A 160 9.96 15.01 -26.67
CA SER A 160 8.74 14.24 -26.42
C SER A 160 7.74 15.10 -25.65
N ASN A 161 6.59 15.38 -26.27
CA ASN A 161 5.47 16.05 -25.58
C ASN A 161 4.59 15.02 -24.88
N LYS A 162 4.39 15.16 -23.57
CA LYS A 162 3.42 14.41 -22.75
C LYS A 162 2.21 15.31 -22.48
N GLU A 163 1.00 14.85 -22.78
CA GLU A 163 -0.23 15.58 -22.46
C GLU A 163 -0.91 14.92 -21.26
N ILE A 164 -1.16 15.71 -20.20
CA ILE A 164 -1.96 15.31 -19.04
C ILE A 164 -3.43 15.52 -19.41
N THR A 165 -4.21 14.45 -19.35
CA THR A 165 -5.66 14.50 -19.48
C THR A 165 -6.29 14.13 -18.14
N ASP A 166 -7.10 15.03 -17.55
CA ASP A 166 -7.93 14.64 -16.41
C ASP A 166 -9.24 14.02 -16.91
N GLY A 167 -9.66 12.94 -16.26
CA GLY A 167 -11.00 12.38 -16.36
C GLY A 167 -11.29 11.53 -15.13
N GLU A 168 -12.51 11.61 -14.61
CA GLU A 168 -12.99 10.69 -13.56
C GLU A 168 -12.90 9.21 -14.03
N PRO A 169 -12.76 8.27 -13.08
CA PRO A 169 -11.62 7.37 -12.98
C PRO A 169 -11.56 6.36 -14.14
N ALA A 170 -10.66 6.60 -15.09
CA ALA A 170 -10.38 5.66 -16.19
C ALA A 170 -8.89 5.54 -16.56
N THR A 171 -8.01 6.34 -15.94
CA THR A 171 -6.54 6.28 -16.13
C THR A 171 -5.82 6.71 -14.85
N ASP A 172 -5.12 5.79 -14.20
CA ASP A 172 -4.37 6.04 -12.95
C ASP A 172 -3.04 6.82 -13.14
N GLU A 173 -2.95 7.70 -14.15
CA GLU A 173 -1.82 8.62 -14.30
C GLU A 173 -1.94 9.76 -13.29
N VAL A 174 -1.36 9.57 -12.11
CA VAL A 174 -1.19 10.64 -11.11
C VAL A 174 -0.34 11.74 -11.73
N ASN A 175 -0.91 12.93 -11.90
CA ASN A 175 -0.17 14.10 -12.36
C ASN A 175 0.89 14.50 -11.32
N GLU A 176 2.14 14.18 -11.63
CA GLU A 176 3.34 14.36 -10.80
C GLU A 176 4.16 15.62 -11.17
N TYR A 177 3.69 16.44 -12.12
CA TYR A 177 4.46 17.55 -12.69
C TYR A 177 4.02 18.92 -12.17
N PHE A 178 2.76 19.31 -12.38
CA PHE A 178 2.26 20.62 -11.95
C PHE A 178 0.73 20.67 -11.80
N ILE A 179 0.29 21.53 -10.89
CA ILE A 179 -1.10 21.94 -10.70
C ILE A 179 -1.32 23.38 -11.17
N THR A 180 -2.58 23.73 -11.37
CA THR A 180 -3.03 25.09 -11.69
C THR A 180 -4.20 25.47 -10.80
N SER A 181 -4.45 26.76 -10.64
CA SER A 181 -5.70 27.24 -10.01
C SER A 181 -6.92 27.25 -10.94
N ILE A 182 -6.80 26.78 -12.18
CA ILE A 182 -7.93 26.65 -13.13
C ILE A 182 -8.77 25.44 -12.74
N GLU A 183 -10.07 25.63 -12.60
CA GLU A 183 -11.07 24.54 -12.52
C GLU A 183 -11.60 24.24 -13.93
N ASP A 184 -11.47 23.01 -14.41
CA ASP A 184 -11.93 22.67 -15.77
C ASP A 184 -13.47 22.78 -15.90
N GLY A 185 -13.91 23.45 -16.96
CA GLY A 185 -15.31 23.76 -17.22
C GLY A 185 -15.87 24.92 -16.39
N GLU A 186 -15.04 25.67 -15.64
CA GLU A 186 -15.54 26.75 -14.79
C GLU A 186 -16.23 27.88 -15.55
N ILE A 187 -17.18 28.54 -14.90
CA ILE A 187 -17.88 29.72 -15.42
C ILE A 187 -17.43 30.95 -14.63
N VAL A 188 -16.95 31.97 -15.34
CA VAL A 188 -16.47 33.23 -14.79
C VAL A 188 -17.24 34.42 -15.36
N THR A 189 -17.30 35.52 -14.63
CA THR A 189 -17.99 36.76 -15.08
C THR A 189 -17.05 37.95 -15.25
N GLU A 190 -15.75 37.75 -15.06
CA GLU A 190 -14.70 38.74 -15.31
C GLU A 190 -13.98 38.36 -16.60
N GLN A 191 -13.66 39.36 -17.42
CA GLN A 191 -12.97 39.16 -18.69
C GLN A 191 -11.46 38.95 -18.47
N GLU A 192 -10.89 39.66 -17.51
CA GLU A 192 -9.52 39.45 -17.05
C GLU A 192 -9.50 38.28 -16.08
N TYR A 193 -8.67 37.28 -16.36
CA TYR A 193 -8.58 36.05 -15.61
C TYR A 193 -7.12 35.74 -15.26
N SER A 194 -6.80 35.77 -13.97
CA SER A 194 -5.48 35.45 -13.45
C SER A 194 -5.50 34.07 -12.79
N PHE A 195 -4.52 33.23 -13.12
CA PHE A 195 -4.32 31.92 -12.49
C PHE A 195 -2.85 31.71 -12.11
N TYR A 196 -2.60 30.75 -11.22
CA TYR A 196 -1.24 30.31 -10.90
C TYR A 196 -0.97 28.91 -11.41
N ILE A 197 0.32 28.64 -11.64
CA ILE A 197 0.91 27.37 -12.01
C ILE A 197 1.93 27.03 -10.92
N GLU A 198 1.67 25.96 -10.18
CA GLU A 198 2.56 25.45 -9.13
C GLU A 198 3.05 24.07 -9.54
N GLN A 199 4.37 23.89 -9.65
CA GLN A 199 4.92 22.57 -9.94
C GLN A 199 4.83 21.68 -8.69
N LEU A 200 4.94 20.37 -8.84
CA LEU A 200 4.98 19.43 -7.73
C LEU A 200 6.43 19.16 -7.29
N GLU A 201 6.63 18.27 -6.32
CA GLU A 201 7.98 17.98 -5.80
C GLU A 201 8.69 16.96 -6.69
N HIS A 202 9.71 17.43 -7.43
CA HIS A 202 10.47 16.62 -8.37
C HIS A 202 11.88 17.20 -8.59
N ARG A 203 12.82 16.36 -9.05
CA ARG A 203 14.20 16.77 -9.41
C ARG A 203 14.33 17.54 -10.73
N LEU A 204 13.25 17.63 -11.51
CA LEU A 204 13.25 18.29 -12.82
C LEU A 204 13.48 19.81 -12.72
N THR A 205 14.28 20.36 -13.63
CA THR A 205 14.50 21.80 -13.77
C THR A 205 13.53 22.40 -14.79
N VAL A 206 12.71 23.37 -14.37
CA VAL A 206 11.84 24.14 -15.27
C VAL A 206 12.68 24.98 -16.24
N LYS A 207 12.36 24.94 -17.53
CA LYS A 207 13.04 25.69 -18.59
C LYS A 207 12.17 26.74 -19.26
N ASP A 208 10.90 26.43 -19.45
CA ASP A 208 9.93 27.33 -20.09
C ASP A 208 8.52 27.02 -19.60
N ILE A 209 7.65 28.03 -19.58
CA ILE A 209 6.23 27.89 -19.31
C ILE A 209 5.48 28.68 -20.39
N GLN A 210 4.63 27.95 -21.12
CA GLN A 210 3.84 28.49 -22.22
C GLN A 210 2.36 28.35 -21.88
N VAL A 211 1.60 29.41 -22.04
CA VAL A 211 0.14 29.39 -21.98
C VAL A 211 -0.39 29.71 -23.35
N PHE A 212 -1.33 28.90 -23.83
CA PHE A 212 -2.03 29.10 -25.09
C PHE A 212 -3.52 29.27 -24.79
N ILE A 213 -4.15 30.28 -25.39
CA ILE A 213 -5.60 30.42 -25.41
C ILE A 213 -6.04 30.52 -26.86
N LYS A 214 -7.05 29.73 -27.26
CA LYS A 214 -7.49 29.64 -28.66
C LYS A 214 -8.43 30.78 -29.06
N GLN A 215 -9.15 31.36 -28.10
CA GLN A 215 -10.01 32.52 -28.26
C GLN A 215 -9.74 33.47 -27.08
N GLY A 216 -9.19 34.65 -27.33
CA GLY A 216 -8.72 35.57 -26.28
C GLY A 216 -7.24 35.91 -26.44
N GLU A 217 -6.65 36.52 -25.42
CA GLU A 217 -5.26 36.97 -25.42
C GLU A 217 -4.54 36.55 -24.12
N VAL A 218 -3.26 36.18 -24.23
CA VAL A 218 -2.38 35.97 -23.06
C VAL A 218 -1.66 37.29 -22.80
N ASN A 219 -1.99 37.94 -21.69
CA ASN A 219 -1.50 39.29 -21.37
C ASN A 219 -0.10 39.26 -20.77
N ASN A 220 0.14 38.29 -19.89
CA ASN A 220 1.34 38.21 -19.08
C ASN A 220 1.56 36.79 -18.56
N ILE A 221 2.82 36.39 -18.42
CA ILE A 221 3.27 35.21 -17.68
C ILE A 221 4.49 35.68 -16.88
N SER A 222 4.53 35.37 -15.57
CA SER A 222 5.66 35.73 -14.73
C SER A 222 6.97 35.18 -15.29
N SER A 223 7.95 36.06 -15.51
CA SER A 223 9.31 35.68 -15.90
C SER A 223 10.11 35.06 -14.75
N ASP A 224 9.62 35.18 -13.52
CA ASP A 224 10.12 34.45 -12.36
C ASP A 224 9.44 33.08 -12.32
N LEU A 225 10.24 32.03 -12.51
CA LEU A 225 9.82 30.63 -12.46
C LEU A 225 9.93 30.03 -11.05
N SER A 226 10.33 30.81 -10.03
CA SER A 226 10.48 30.36 -8.64
C SER A 226 9.15 30.36 -7.86
N ARG A 227 8.21 29.51 -8.32
CA ARG A 227 7.06 28.89 -7.62
C ARG A 227 6.25 29.79 -6.63
N PRO A 228 4.95 30.05 -6.84
CA PRO A 228 4.12 29.73 -8.01
C PRO A 228 4.24 30.79 -9.12
N VAL A 229 4.03 30.37 -10.37
CA VAL A 229 4.12 31.24 -11.56
C VAL A 229 2.73 31.74 -11.92
N TYR A 230 2.52 33.04 -11.96
CA TYR A 230 1.23 33.64 -12.33
C TYR A 230 1.13 33.92 -13.83
N ALA A 231 -0.07 33.75 -14.38
CA ALA A 231 -0.41 34.08 -15.76
C ALA A 231 -1.76 34.80 -15.83
N ASP A 232 -1.84 35.80 -16.71
CA ASP A 232 -3.00 36.68 -16.89
C ASP A 232 -3.56 36.55 -18.32
N LEU A 233 -4.87 36.36 -18.44
CA LEU A 233 -5.59 36.17 -19.71
C LEU A 233 -6.70 37.22 -19.87
N THR A 234 -6.91 37.73 -21.09
CA THR A 234 -8.17 38.37 -21.50
C THR A 234 -9.01 37.33 -22.23
N LEU A 235 -10.11 36.90 -21.62
CA LEU A 235 -11.02 35.90 -22.17
C LEU A 235 -11.89 36.46 -23.31
N ALA A 236 -12.20 35.61 -24.28
CA ALA A 236 -13.28 35.82 -25.22
C ALA A 236 -14.62 35.38 -24.63
N LYS A 237 -15.71 36.02 -25.05
CA LYS A 237 -17.07 35.67 -24.60
C LYS A 237 -17.43 34.23 -24.97
N GLY A 238 -17.97 33.48 -24.01
CA GLY A 238 -18.31 32.08 -24.17
C GLY A 238 -17.15 31.16 -23.82
N LYS A 239 -16.94 30.11 -24.63
CA LYS A 239 -15.94 29.06 -24.36
C LYS A 239 -14.54 29.47 -24.81
N ASN A 240 -13.57 29.30 -23.92
CA ASN A 240 -12.15 29.55 -24.13
C ASN A 240 -11.39 28.24 -23.90
N ASP A 241 -10.76 27.69 -24.94
CA ASP A 241 -9.87 26.53 -24.79
C ASP A 241 -8.48 27.04 -24.37
N VAL A 242 -8.03 26.70 -23.16
CA VAL A 242 -6.74 27.12 -22.57
C VAL A 242 -5.83 25.90 -22.40
N ARG A 243 -4.56 25.98 -22.85
CA ARG A 243 -3.54 24.93 -22.64
C ARG A 243 -2.34 25.52 -21.93
N VAL A 244 -1.95 24.92 -20.81
CA VAL A 244 -0.73 25.22 -20.07
C VAL A 244 0.31 24.16 -20.43
N GLY A 245 1.49 24.56 -20.90
CA GLY A 245 2.62 23.70 -21.20
C GLY A 245 3.85 24.10 -20.40
N VAL A 246 4.44 23.15 -19.69
CA VAL A 246 5.65 23.33 -18.90
C VAL A 246 6.76 22.48 -19.50
N THR A 247 7.87 23.12 -19.87
CA THR A 247 9.04 22.44 -20.42
C THR A 247 10.04 22.19 -19.31
N TYR A 248 10.35 20.92 -19.08
CA TYR A 248 11.31 20.45 -18.09
C TYR A 248 12.61 20.01 -18.75
N GLN A 249 13.69 20.08 -17.99
CA GLN A 249 14.91 19.32 -18.25
C GLN A 249 15.19 18.42 -17.04
N ASP A 250 15.52 17.16 -17.30
CA ASP A 250 15.94 16.21 -16.28
C ASP A 250 17.45 16.34 -15.93
N ASP A 251 17.91 15.44 -15.06
CA ASP A 251 19.32 15.33 -14.65
C ASP A 251 20.24 14.86 -15.79
N THR A 252 19.70 14.15 -16.80
CA THR A 252 20.49 13.67 -17.95
C THR A 252 20.70 14.73 -19.02
N GLY A 253 19.91 15.81 -19.00
CA GLY A 253 19.90 16.86 -20.00
C GLY A 253 18.81 16.70 -21.07
N GLN A 254 17.96 15.68 -20.97
CA GLN A 254 16.79 15.51 -21.81
C GLN A 254 15.77 16.61 -21.53
N ILE A 255 15.20 17.18 -22.60
CA ILE A 255 14.16 18.20 -22.53
C ILE A 255 12.85 17.59 -23.02
N PHE A 256 11.79 17.77 -22.24
CA PHE A 256 10.44 17.33 -22.58
C PHE A 256 9.40 18.34 -22.09
N THR A 257 8.25 18.39 -22.75
CA THR A 257 7.16 19.30 -22.38
C THR A 257 5.97 18.51 -21.89
N VAL A 258 5.46 18.89 -20.71
CA VAL A 258 4.23 18.35 -20.14
C VAL A 258 3.16 19.42 -20.25
N SER A 259 1.96 19.08 -20.75
CA SER A 259 0.89 20.07 -20.90
C SER A 259 -0.47 19.59 -20.45
N ARG A 260 -1.31 20.50 -19.97
CA ARG A 260 -2.68 20.25 -19.53
C ARG A 260 -3.63 21.26 -20.16
N SER A 261 -4.84 20.82 -20.50
CA SER A 261 -5.83 21.60 -21.25
C SER A 261 -7.10 21.79 -20.42
N TYR A 262 -7.71 22.98 -20.49
CA TYR A 262 -8.85 23.42 -19.68
C TYR A 262 -9.85 24.19 -20.53
N LEU A 263 -11.13 24.11 -20.17
CA LEU A 263 -12.23 24.91 -20.70
C LEU A 263 -12.64 25.98 -19.68
N ILE A 264 -12.53 27.27 -20.05
CA ILE A 264 -13.03 28.39 -19.23
C ILE A 264 -14.21 29.06 -19.97
N ILE A 265 -15.33 29.24 -19.28
CA ILE A 265 -16.55 29.83 -19.84
C ILE A 265 -16.73 31.25 -19.29
N PHE A 266 -16.48 32.28 -20.11
CA PHE A 266 -16.75 33.67 -19.75
C PHE A 266 -18.20 34.05 -20.08
N ASP A 267 -19.00 34.27 -19.04
CA ASP A 267 -20.41 34.70 -19.12
C ASP A 267 -20.60 36.09 -18.47
N GLU A 268 -20.80 37.10 -19.33
CA GLU A 268 -21.16 38.47 -18.94
C GLU A 268 -22.67 38.75 -19.00
N GLU A 269 -23.50 37.78 -19.40
CA GLU A 269 -24.93 37.96 -19.63
C GLU A 269 -25.79 37.42 -18.48
N ASN A 270 -25.33 36.37 -17.79
CA ASN A 270 -26.06 35.71 -16.72
C ASN A 270 -25.41 35.92 -15.34
N ILE A 271 -26.21 35.70 -14.28
CA ILE A 271 -25.67 35.61 -12.92
C ILE A 271 -25.06 34.22 -12.76
N VAL A 272 -23.78 34.15 -12.41
CA VAL A 272 -23.09 32.89 -12.10
C VAL A 272 -23.12 32.69 -10.59
N ILE A 273 -23.63 31.53 -10.14
CA ILE A 273 -23.56 31.10 -8.75
C ILE A 273 -22.39 30.11 -8.62
N LYS A 274 -21.39 30.44 -7.80
CA LYS A 274 -20.25 29.58 -7.46
C LYS A 274 -20.45 29.03 -6.05
N THR A 275 -20.30 27.72 -5.86
CA THR A 275 -20.39 27.05 -4.55
C THR A 275 -19.58 25.75 -4.56
N ASN A 276 -19.17 25.28 -3.38
CA ASN A 276 -18.59 23.93 -3.18
C ASN A 276 -19.64 22.88 -2.76
N LEU A 277 -20.94 23.19 -2.80
CA LEU A 277 -22.00 22.20 -2.63
C LEU A 277 -22.00 21.18 -3.77
N LYS A 278 -22.31 19.92 -3.41
CA LYS A 278 -22.56 18.80 -4.32
C LYS A 278 -23.73 17.98 -3.78
N ASP A 279 -24.46 17.32 -4.67
CA ASP A 279 -25.46 16.32 -4.28
C ASP A 279 -24.77 15.12 -3.64
N GLY A 280 -25.44 14.43 -2.71
CA GLY A 280 -24.90 13.20 -2.15
C GLY A 280 -25.46 12.76 -0.81
N VAL A 281 -24.71 11.90 -0.12
CA VAL A 281 -25.04 11.32 1.19
C VAL A 281 -23.96 11.72 2.20
N THR A 282 -24.35 12.10 3.41
CA THR A 282 -23.42 12.49 4.49
C THR A 282 -23.78 11.83 5.82
N LYS A 283 -22.77 11.53 6.64
CA LYS A 283 -22.89 11.14 8.05
C LYS A 283 -22.69 12.33 9.03
N LYS A 284 -22.42 13.54 8.50
CA LYS A 284 -22.27 14.77 9.28
C LYS A 284 -23.60 15.53 9.29
N GLN A 285 -24.15 15.76 10.48
CA GLN A 285 -25.40 16.51 10.65
C GLN A 285 -25.24 17.98 10.27
N THR A 286 -24.20 18.65 10.80
CA THR A 286 -23.87 20.03 10.43
C THR A 286 -23.03 20.04 9.16
N LEU A 287 -23.51 20.76 8.14
CA LEU A 287 -22.81 21.00 6.89
C LEU A 287 -22.32 22.45 6.83
N THR A 288 -21.11 22.65 6.33
CA THR A 288 -20.52 23.97 6.09
C THR A 288 -20.14 24.07 4.61
N PHE A 289 -20.53 25.16 3.96
CA PHE A 289 -20.23 25.39 2.54
C PHE A 289 -20.03 26.89 2.26
N ASN A 290 -19.39 27.19 1.14
CA ASN A 290 -19.27 28.54 0.60
C ASN A 290 -20.19 28.67 -0.61
N ALA A 291 -20.87 29.80 -0.75
CA ALA A 291 -21.70 30.08 -1.91
C ALA A 291 -21.70 31.58 -2.23
N SER A 292 -21.62 31.95 -3.50
CA SER A 292 -21.64 33.35 -3.93
C SER A 292 -22.25 33.51 -5.31
N ALA A 293 -22.81 34.69 -5.58
CA ALA A 293 -23.31 35.06 -6.90
C ALA A 293 -22.51 36.24 -7.46
N GLN A 294 -22.21 36.21 -8.75
CA GLN A 294 -21.53 37.29 -9.46
C GLN A 294 -22.22 37.61 -10.80
N LEU A 295 -22.10 38.85 -11.24
CA LEU A 295 -22.52 39.31 -12.56
C LEU A 295 -21.56 40.41 -13.02
N ARG A 296 -20.80 40.15 -14.08
CA ARG A 296 -19.81 41.09 -14.66
C ARG A 296 -18.74 41.55 -13.65
N GLY A 297 -18.24 40.62 -12.84
CA GLY A 297 -17.30 40.90 -11.74
C GLY A 297 -17.90 41.60 -10.51
N GLU A 298 -19.15 42.05 -10.58
CA GLU A 298 -19.82 42.61 -9.40
C GLU A 298 -20.49 41.51 -8.58
N THR A 299 -20.27 41.51 -7.26
CA THR A 299 -20.97 40.64 -6.31
C THR A 299 -22.48 40.88 -6.39
N ALA A 300 -23.23 39.82 -6.71
CA ALA A 300 -24.68 39.81 -6.69
C ALA A 300 -25.19 39.29 -5.32
N PRO A 301 -26.35 39.77 -4.82
CA PRO A 301 -26.97 39.22 -3.62
C PRO A 301 -27.34 37.75 -3.84
N LEU A 302 -27.03 36.91 -2.85
CA LEU A 302 -27.38 35.50 -2.82
C LEU A 302 -28.36 35.24 -1.66
N GLU A 303 -29.42 34.49 -1.95
CA GLU A 303 -30.34 33.95 -0.97
C GLU A 303 -30.16 32.43 -0.88
N VAL A 304 -29.97 31.93 0.33
CA VAL A 304 -29.77 30.51 0.62
C VAL A 304 -30.98 30.00 1.40
N ILE A 305 -31.59 28.92 0.94
CA ILE A 305 -32.80 28.33 1.53
C ILE A 305 -32.55 26.83 1.73
N MET A 306 -32.69 26.34 2.96
CA MET A 306 -32.66 24.91 3.27
C MET A 306 -34.04 24.48 3.74
N ASN A 307 -34.63 23.46 3.11
CA ASN A 307 -35.90 22.87 3.54
C ASN A 307 -37.01 23.92 3.80
N GLU A 308 -37.17 24.86 2.86
CA GLU A 308 -38.11 26.02 2.92
C GLU A 308 -37.73 27.15 3.91
N GLU A 309 -36.70 26.99 4.73
CA GLU A 309 -36.23 28.00 5.70
C GLU A 309 -35.01 28.77 5.16
N LYS A 310 -34.95 30.10 5.39
CA LYS A 310 -33.81 30.93 4.96
C LYS A 310 -32.60 30.71 5.86
N VAL A 311 -31.43 30.59 5.25
CA VAL A 311 -30.13 30.44 5.93
C VAL A 311 -29.39 31.78 5.90
N SER A 312 -28.90 32.24 7.05
CA SER A 312 -28.03 33.41 7.13
C SER A 312 -26.60 33.06 6.73
N GLU A 313 -25.93 33.99 6.07
CA GLU A 313 -24.46 33.97 5.93
C GLU A 313 -23.82 34.20 7.30
N GLU A 314 -22.73 33.49 7.61
CA GLU A 314 -21.94 33.73 8.83
C GLU A 314 -20.93 34.86 8.61
N GLU A 315 -19.92 34.60 7.77
CA GLU A 315 -18.80 35.48 7.43
C GLU A 315 -18.21 35.03 6.09
N ASP A 316 -17.67 35.95 5.28
CA ASP A 316 -16.95 35.66 4.03
C ASP A 316 -17.63 34.65 3.07
N ARG A 317 -18.95 34.77 2.87
CA ARG A 317 -19.76 33.92 1.96
C ARG A 317 -19.85 32.46 2.40
N LYS A 318 -19.64 32.20 3.70
CA LYS A 318 -19.77 30.90 4.36
C LYS A 318 -21.17 30.74 4.96
N TYR A 319 -21.73 29.56 4.80
CA TYR A 319 -23.02 29.14 5.36
C TYR A 319 -22.84 27.86 6.16
N VAL A 320 -23.57 27.77 7.28
CA VAL A 320 -23.62 26.58 8.14
C VAL A 320 -25.08 26.19 8.32
N VAL A 321 -25.38 24.91 8.13
CA VAL A 321 -26.74 24.37 8.22
C VAL A 321 -26.75 23.03 8.95
N ASP A 322 -27.79 22.80 9.75
CA ASP A 322 -28.03 21.51 10.41
C ASP A 322 -29.06 20.69 9.62
N LEU A 323 -28.59 19.58 9.06
CA LEU A 323 -29.38 18.66 8.26
C LEU A 323 -30.34 17.85 9.14
N LYS A 324 -31.57 17.65 8.63
CA LYS A 324 -32.57 16.76 9.22
C LYS A 324 -32.33 15.34 8.68
N THR A 325 -32.55 14.30 9.48
CA THR A 325 -32.33 12.89 9.06
C THR A 325 -33.16 12.57 7.82
N GLY A 326 -32.53 11.97 6.81
CA GLY A 326 -33.09 11.78 5.46
C GLY A 326 -32.68 12.89 4.49
N LYS A 327 -33.50 13.11 3.45
CA LYS A 327 -33.21 14.10 2.39
C LYS A 327 -33.41 15.53 2.86
N ASN A 328 -32.45 16.38 2.50
CA ASN A 328 -32.49 17.83 2.67
C ASN A 328 -32.30 18.49 1.30
N THR A 329 -32.99 19.59 1.05
CA THR A 329 -32.86 20.37 -0.19
C THR A 329 -32.29 21.74 0.14
N ILE A 330 -31.14 22.09 -0.44
CA ILE A 330 -30.53 23.41 -0.35
C ILE A 330 -30.69 24.11 -1.71
N ILE A 331 -31.25 25.31 -1.69
CA ILE A 331 -31.51 26.14 -2.85
C ILE A 331 -30.65 27.40 -2.74
N LEU A 332 -29.92 27.71 -3.81
CA LEU A 332 -29.17 28.94 -3.98
C LEU A 332 -29.88 29.79 -5.03
N GLU A 333 -30.42 30.95 -4.66
CA GLU A 333 -31.16 31.85 -5.55
C GLU A 333 -30.55 33.25 -5.56
N SER A 334 -30.40 33.85 -6.74
CA SER A 334 -29.96 35.24 -6.88
C SER A 334 -30.91 35.99 -7.81
N ASN A 335 -31.21 37.24 -7.46
CA ASN A 335 -31.99 38.17 -8.27
C ASN A 335 -31.30 39.53 -8.27
N TYR A 336 -30.69 39.88 -9.40
CA TYR A 336 -29.80 41.03 -9.50
C TYR A 336 -29.88 41.69 -10.87
N LYS A 337 -29.98 43.03 -10.89
CA LYS A 337 -30.11 43.85 -12.11
C LYS A 337 -31.21 43.37 -13.11
N GLY A 338 -32.24 42.68 -12.62
CA GLY A 338 -33.35 42.15 -13.41
C GLY A 338 -33.16 40.71 -13.93
N LEU A 339 -31.98 40.12 -13.71
CA LEU A 339 -31.67 38.72 -14.01
C LEU A 339 -31.95 37.84 -12.78
N LYS A 340 -32.12 36.54 -13.01
CA LYS A 340 -32.27 35.54 -11.97
C LYS A 340 -31.40 34.32 -12.26
N ALA A 341 -30.82 33.75 -11.22
CA ALA A 341 -30.16 32.44 -11.25
C ALA A 341 -30.65 31.58 -10.08
N LYS A 342 -30.68 30.27 -10.29
CA LYS A 342 -31.07 29.28 -9.29
C LYS A 342 -30.23 28.02 -9.46
N GLN A 343 -29.67 27.52 -8.36
CA GLN A 343 -29.14 26.15 -8.22
C GLN A 343 -29.90 25.43 -7.10
N THR A 344 -29.89 24.11 -7.10
CA THR A 344 -30.59 23.29 -6.12
C THR A 344 -29.82 22.00 -5.91
N TYR A 345 -29.63 21.62 -4.65
CA TYR A 345 -28.81 20.49 -4.21
C TYR A 345 -29.63 19.59 -3.29
N GLU A 346 -29.54 18.27 -3.46
CA GLU A 346 -30.13 17.26 -2.58
C GLU A 346 -29.03 16.54 -1.77
N ILE A 347 -29.14 16.62 -0.43
CA ILE A 347 -28.18 16.02 0.50
C ILE A 347 -28.93 15.12 1.49
N GLU A 348 -28.65 13.82 1.46
CA GLU A 348 -29.21 12.85 2.39
C GLU A 348 -28.33 12.72 3.64
N TYR A 349 -28.81 13.17 4.80
CA TYR A 349 -28.13 12.92 6.07
C TYR A 349 -28.56 11.57 6.64
N LYS A 350 -27.61 10.65 6.79
CA LYS A 350 -27.77 9.37 7.48
C LYS A 350 -27.17 9.46 8.87
N GLU A 351 -28.02 9.31 9.87
CA GLU A 351 -27.63 9.30 11.27
C GLU A 351 -26.77 8.05 11.59
N PRO A 352 -25.62 8.19 12.26
CA PRO A 352 -24.77 7.07 12.66
C PRO A 352 -25.49 6.04 13.54
N LYS A 353 -25.26 4.75 13.28
CA LYS A 353 -25.77 3.62 14.07
C LYS A 353 -24.65 2.99 14.89
N LEU A 354 -24.35 3.63 16.01
CA LEU A 354 -23.28 3.21 16.90
C LEU A 354 -23.63 1.92 17.65
N HIS A 355 -22.66 1.01 17.75
CA HIS A 355 -22.66 -0.12 18.66
C HIS A 355 -21.23 -0.43 19.12
N ILE A 356 -21.09 -1.25 20.16
CA ILE A 356 -19.82 -1.67 20.74
C ILE A 356 -19.71 -3.20 20.63
N GLU A 357 -18.51 -3.68 20.29
CA GLU A 357 -18.13 -5.08 20.38
C GLU A 357 -17.06 -5.21 21.47
N THR A 358 -17.32 -6.01 22.51
CA THR A 358 -16.40 -6.22 23.63
C THR A 358 -16.55 -7.62 24.24
N ASP A 359 -15.48 -8.17 24.81
CA ASP A 359 -15.52 -9.36 25.66
C ASP A 359 -15.63 -9.02 27.17
N LEU A 360 -15.70 -7.73 27.49
CA LEU A 360 -15.98 -7.23 28.84
C LEU A 360 -17.40 -7.62 29.28
N LYS A 361 -17.51 -7.98 30.56
CA LYS A 361 -18.74 -8.46 31.19
C LYS A 361 -18.65 -8.27 32.70
N ASP A 362 -19.81 -8.21 33.35
CA ASP A 362 -19.90 -8.22 34.80
C ASP A 362 -19.36 -9.55 35.36
N GLN A 363 -18.32 -9.49 36.18
CA GLN A 363 -17.64 -10.69 36.69
C GLN A 363 -16.83 -10.42 37.96
N THR A 364 -16.51 -11.50 38.69
CA THR A 364 -15.54 -11.47 39.80
C THR A 364 -14.24 -12.13 39.35
N VAL A 365 -13.10 -11.52 39.67
CA VAL A 365 -11.75 -12.04 39.38
C VAL A 365 -10.86 -12.04 40.61
N GLU A 366 -9.86 -12.90 40.62
CA GLU A 366 -8.94 -13.10 41.76
C GLU A 366 -7.54 -12.51 41.54
N ILE A 367 -7.33 -11.88 40.38
CA ILE A 367 -6.06 -11.30 39.94
C ILE A 367 -6.30 -9.84 39.58
N ALA A 368 -5.44 -8.94 40.05
CA ALA A 368 -5.59 -7.50 39.83
C ALA A 368 -5.35 -7.09 38.37
N ASN A 369 -4.38 -7.71 37.69
CA ASN A 369 -4.11 -7.48 36.28
C ASN A 369 -5.30 -7.96 35.44
N PHE A 370 -5.95 -7.03 34.74
CA PHE A 370 -7.17 -7.27 34.00
C PHE A 370 -7.05 -6.73 32.58
N GLN A 371 -7.52 -7.53 31.62
CA GLN A 371 -7.41 -7.24 30.19
C GLN A 371 -8.72 -7.60 29.52
N PHE A 372 -9.19 -6.72 28.64
CA PHE A 372 -10.35 -6.94 27.77
C PHE A 372 -10.12 -6.27 26.42
N THR A 373 -10.94 -6.63 25.45
CA THR A 373 -10.98 -6.02 24.12
C THR A 373 -12.28 -5.25 23.98
N ALA A 374 -12.23 -4.08 23.36
CA ALA A 374 -13.41 -3.31 23.01
C ALA A 374 -13.16 -2.50 21.73
N LYS A 375 -14.17 -2.46 20.85
CA LYS A 375 -14.19 -1.62 19.64
C LYS A 375 -15.60 -1.07 19.45
N ALA A 376 -15.70 0.08 18.80
CA ALA A 376 -16.98 0.67 18.43
C ALA A 376 -17.11 0.75 16.91
N PHE A 377 -18.34 0.64 16.41
CA PHE A 377 -18.65 0.65 14.98
C PHE A 377 -19.92 1.44 14.67
N ASP A 378 -19.96 1.99 13.46
CA ASP A 378 -21.12 2.61 12.82
C ASP A 378 -21.49 1.79 11.57
N ASP A 379 -22.56 1.01 11.68
CA ASP A 379 -22.89 -0.13 10.80
C ASP A 379 -21.75 -1.16 10.69
N SER A 380 -20.73 -0.94 9.84
CA SER A 380 -19.55 -1.82 9.68
C SER A 380 -18.22 -1.06 9.71
N GLU A 381 -18.27 0.24 9.98
CA GLU A 381 -17.12 1.15 9.93
C GLU A 381 -16.66 1.46 11.35
N GLN A 382 -15.40 1.21 11.69
CA GLN A 382 -14.89 1.44 13.06
C GLN A 382 -14.95 2.93 13.43
N VAL A 383 -15.28 3.24 14.69
CA VAL A 383 -15.37 4.60 15.24
C VAL A 383 -14.52 4.76 16.50
N ASP A 384 -14.41 6.01 16.96
CA ASP A 384 -13.75 6.34 18.23
C ASP A 384 -14.50 5.66 19.39
N LEU A 385 -13.75 4.95 20.22
CA LEU A 385 -14.21 4.37 21.49
C LEU A 385 -13.37 4.94 22.62
N PHE A 386 -14.03 5.65 23.53
CA PHE A 386 -13.44 6.12 24.79
C PHE A 386 -13.79 5.11 25.88
N VAL A 387 -12.83 4.81 26.76
CA VAL A 387 -12.98 3.80 27.81
C VAL A 387 -12.46 4.39 29.10
N VAL A 388 -13.28 4.40 30.14
CA VAL A 388 -12.94 4.94 31.46
C VAL A 388 -13.13 3.84 32.49
N GLN A 389 -12.14 3.63 33.35
CA GLN A 389 -12.27 2.85 34.58
C GLN A 389 -12.40 3.80 35.76
N ASP A 390 -13.56 3.77 36.40
CA ASP A 390 -13.99 4.65 37.49
C ASP A 390 -13.93 6.15 37.09
N ASP A 391 -12.77 6.81 37.26
CA ASP A 391 -12.51 8.19 36.82
C ASP A 391 -11.34 8.31 35.81
N ASP A 392 -10.59 7.23 35.53
CA ASP A 392 -9.36 7.22 34.73
C ASP A 392 -9.58 6.71 33.29
N GLU A 393 -9.15 7.48 32.28
CA GLU A 393 -9.24 7.11 30.87
C GLU A 393 -8.17 6.06 30.49
N LEU A 394 -8.62 4.93 29.91
CA LEU A 394 -7.76 3.84 29.46
C LEU A 394 -7.42 3.98 27.97
N VAL A 395 -6.13 3.87 27.65
CA VAL A 395 -5.61 3.85 26.27
C VAL A 395 -5.51 2.40 25.80
N SER A 396 -6.02 2.10 24.60
CA SER A 396 -5.87 0.77 23.99
C SER A 396 -4.73 0.67 22.98
N ASP A 397 -4.19 -0.54 22.83
CA ASP A 397 -3.43 -0.94 21.64
C ASP A 397 -4.37 -1.75 20.72
N LYS A 398 -4.74 -1.17 19.56
CA LYS A 398 -5.62 -1.76 18.54
C LYS A 398 -6.97 -2.30 19.06
N GLY A 399 -7.49 -1.72 20.15
CA GLY A 399 -8.74 -2.13 20.82
C GLY A 399 -8.55 -3.17 21.93
N SER A 400 -7.32 -3.51 22.33
CA SER A 400 -7.01 -4.21 23.59
C SER A 400 -6.74 -3.20 24.69
N TYR A 401 -7.39 -3.36 25.83
CA TYR A 401 -7.26 -2.53 27.04
C TYR A 401 -6.65 -3.37 28.16
N ASP A 402 -5.59 -2.87 28.77
CA ASP A 402 -4.86 -3.49 29.87
C ASP A 402 -4.86 -2.54 31.07
N THR A 403 -5.26 -3.04 32.23
CA THR A 403 -5.39 -2.25 33.46
C THR A 403 -5.10 -3.06 34.73
N THR A 404 -5.10 -2.37 35.88
CA THR A 404 -5.03 -2.97 37.21
C THR A 404 -6.30 -2.63 37.99
N LEU A 405 -6.97 -3.65 38.51
CA LEU A 405 -8.15 -3.52 39.35
C LEU A 405 -7.75 -3.18 40.79
N ILE A 406 -8.54 -2.31 41.42
CA ILE A 406 -8.53 -2.03 42.86
C ILE A 406 -9.42 -3.09 43.54
N GLU A 407 -9.04 -3.54 44.75
CA GLU A 407 -9.82 -4.53 45.51
C GLU A 407 -11.24 -3.99 45.79
N GLY A 408 -12.26 -4.73 45.37
CA GLY A 408 -13.65 -4.28 45.33
C GLY A 408 -14.20 -4.14 43.91
N GLU A 409 -15.23 -3.30 43.76
CA GLU A 409 -15.87 -2.97 42.46
C GLU A 409 -15.01 -1.99 41.66
N ASN A 410 -14.86 -2.25 40.35
CA ASN A 410 -14.24 -1.36 39.37
C ASN A 410 -15.25 -1.19 38.23
N ILE A 411 -15.60 0.05 37.90
CA ILE A 411 -16.66 0.38 36.94
C ILE A 411 -16.03 0.79 35.61
N PHE A 412 -16.35 0.09 34.54
CA PHE A 412 -15.89 0.41 33.20
C PHE A 412 -17.02 1.06 32.40
N THR A 413 -16.79 2.27 31.88
CA THR A 413 -17.70 2.98 30.97
C THR A 413 -17.09 3.05 29.59
N LEU A 414 -17.76 2.48 28.60
CA LEU A 414 -17.34 2.41 27.20
C LEU A 414 -18.25 3.34 26.39
N THR A 415 -17.70 4.42 25.84
CA THR A 415 -18.44 5.44 25.07
C THR A 415 -17.99 5.45 23.61
N ALA A 416 -18.80 4.86 22.73
CA ALA A 416 -18.67 4.99 21.29
C ALA A 416 -19.08 6.39 20.83
N LYS A 417 -18.35 7.00 19.90
CA LYS A 417 -18.64 8.36 19.41
C LYS A 417 -18.42 8.53 17.91
N ARG A 418 -19.35 9.23 17.26
CA ARG A 418 -19.19 9.72 15.88
C ARG A 418 -19.90 11.06 15.72
N ASN A 419 -19.13 12.10 15.40
CA ASN A 419 -19.61 13.49 15.33
C ASN A 419 -20.28 13.90 16.67
N SER A 420 -21.56 14.28 16.63
CA SER A 420 -22.40 14.64 17.78
C SER A 420 -23.11 13.44 18.43
N VAL A 421 -23.08 12.25 17.81
CA VAL A 421 -23.77 11.05 18.29
C VAL A 421 -22.84 10.23 19.19
N THR A 422 -23.38 9.74 20.31
CA THR A 422 -22.70 8.91 21.31
C THR A 422 -23.57 7.73 21.72
N TYR A 423 -22.93 6.59 21.99
CA TYR A 423 -23.56 5.39 22.53
C TYR A 423 -22.68 4.85 23.67
N GLU A 424 -23.29 4.35 24.75
CA GLU A 424 -22.60 4.07 26.00
C GLU A 424 -23.03 2.73 26.61
N GLU A 425 -22.05 1.95 27.06
CA GLU A 425 -22.22 0.70 27.80
C GLU A 425 -21.39 0.75 29.10
N VAL A 426 -21.88 0.10 30.16
CA VAL A 426 -21.26 0.12 31.50
C VAL A 426 -21.17 -1.31 32.03
N TYR A 427 -20.01 -1.65 32.60
CA TYR A 427 -19.69 -2.98 33.13
C TYR A 427 -19.03 -2.88 34.52
N VAL A 428 -19.23 -3.89 35.38
CA VAL A 428 -18.66 -3.91 36.74
C VAL A 428 -17.81 -5.16 36.97
N VAL A 429 -16.51 -4.96 37.24
CA VAL A 429 -15.58 -6.04 37.55
C VAL A 429 -15.19 -5.98 39.03
N ILE A 430 -15.46 -7.07 39.76
CA ILE A 430 -15.15 -7.20 41.18
C ILE A 430 -13.81 -7.92 41.35
N TYR A 431 -12.78 -7.25 41.83
CA TYR A 431 -11.53 -7.90 42.21
C TYR A 431 -11.56 -8.33 43.67
N SER A 432 -11.42 -9.63 43.92
CA SER A 432 -11.39 -10.24 45.25
C SER A 432 -10.25 -11.26 45.32
N PRO A 433 -9.05 -10.89 45.83
CA PRO A 433 -7.91 -11.79 45.88
C PRO A 433 -8.17 -12.96 46.85
N LYS A 434 -7.85 -14.19 46.40
CA LYS A 434 -7.84 -15.34 47.31
C LYS A 434 -6.86 -15.07 48.46
N GLN A 435 -7.35 -15.12 49.70
CA GLN A 435 -6.47 -15.08 50.86
C GLN A 435 -5.48 -16.25 50.82
N GLN A 436 -4.20 -15.91 50.78
CA GLN A 436 -3.11 -16.87 50.90
C GLN A 436 -3.15 -17.46 52.32
N SER A 437 -3.50 -18.74 52.44
CA SER A 437 -3.55 -19.43 53.73
C SER A 437 -2.14 -19.56 54.31
N ASP A 438 -1.92 -18.90 55.45
CA ASP A 438 -0.70 -19.01 56.25
C ASP A 438 -0.55 -20.45 56.79
N PRO A 439 0.58 -21.14 56.56
CA PRO A 439 0.75 -22.52 57.01
C PRO A 439 1.04 -22.62 58.52
N GLY A 440 -0.01 -22.51 59.35
CA GLY A 440 0.07 -22.87 60.75
C GLY A 440 -1.11 -22.46 61.64
N GLU A 441 -2.05 -23.38 61.88
CA GLU A 441 -2.30 -23.99 63.20
C GLU A 441 -3.45 -25.03 63.09
N ASP A 442 -3.41 -26.08 63.91
CA ASP A 442 -4.44 -27.13 63.99
C ASP A 442 -5.80 -26.52 64.43
N GLU A 443 -6.97 -27.04 64.05
CA GLU A 443 -7.57 -28.22 64.67
C GLU A 443 -8.88 -28.64 63.94
N ASN A 444 -9.09 -29.95 63.82
CA ASN A 444 -10.38 -30.67 63.89
C ASN A 444 -11.62 -30.11 63.15
N GLU A 445 -12.04 -30.79 62.07
CA GLU A 445 -13.27 -31.61 62.16
C GLU A 445 -13.39 -32.67 61.04
N GLU A 446 -14.10 -33.74 61.40
CA GLU A 446 -14.03 -35.10 60.88
C GLU A 446 -14.73 -35.36 59.51
N ASP A 447 -14.16 -36.33 58.78
CA ASP A 447 -14.88 -37.45 58.14
C ASP A 447 -15.80 -37.19 56.93
N ASN A 448 -15.32 -37.50 55.71
CA ASN A 448 -15.64 -38.81 55.09
C ASN A 448 -14.85 -39.12 53.79
N GLY A 449 -14.01 -40.17 53.85
CA GLY A 449 -13.98 -41.30 52.91
C GLY A 449 -13.61 -41.13 51.43
N GLY A 450 -12.49 -41.76 51.03
CA GLY A 450 -12.23 -42.26 49.67
C GLY A 450 -11.00 -41.64 48.98
N THR A 451 -9.78 -42.14 49.22
CA THR A 451 -9.11 -43.16 48.37
C THR A 451 -9.16 -42.86 46.87
N ASP A 452 -8.04 -42.40 46.28
CA ASP A 452 -7.04 -43.33 45.74
C ASP A 452 -5.66 -42.65 45.60
N ASP A 453 -4.61 -43.49 45.61
CA ASP A 453 -3.20 -43.10 45.47
C ASP A 453 -2.81 -42.78 44.01
N ASP A 454 -1.66 -42.11 43.85
CA ASP A 454 -0.81 -42.08 42.65
C ASP A 454 -1.49 -41.88 41.28
N ASP A 455 -1.38 -40.67 40.72
CA ASP A 455 -1.06 -40.57 39.29
C ASP A 455 0.10 -39.62 38.98
N LYS A 456 1.01 -40.11 38.14
CA LYS A 456 2.20 -39.43 37.66
C LYS A 456 1.93 -38.88 36.26
N GLY A 457 1.28 -37.71 36.22
CA GLY A 457 1.28 -36.85 35.05
C GLY A 457 0.85 -37.54 33.76
N GLU A 458 -0.45 -37.82 33.62
CA GLU A 458 -1.05 -37.73 32.30
C GLU A 458 -0.69 -36.35 31.72
N GLN A 459 0.13 -36.33 30.66
CA GLN A 459 0.17 -35.14 29.80
C GLN A 459 -1.26 -34.91 29.31
N ASN A 460 -1.81 -33.72 29.54
CA ASN A 460 -3.11 -33.36 28.99
C ASN A 460 -3.02 -33.52 27.46
N LYS A 461 -3.65 -34.59 26.95
CA LYS A 461 -3.68 -34.95 25.52
C LYS A 461 -4.35 -33.90 24.63
N HIS A 462 -5.06 -32.95 25.24
CA HIS A 462 -5.67 -31.79 24.59
C HIS A 462 -4.86 -30.50 24.75
N ALA A 463 -3.71 -30.53 25.45
CA ALA A 463 -2.85 -29.35 25.61
C ALA A 463 -2.34 -28.82 24.26
N PRO A 464 -2.31 -27.49 24.07
CA PRO A 464 -1.69 -26.89 22.90
C PRO A 464 -0.22 -27.26 22.71
N THR A 465 0.24 -27.26 21.46
CA THR A 465 1.66 -27.32 21.12
C THR A 465 2.22 -25.91 20.96
N ILE A 466 3.46 -25.68 21.44
CA ILE A 466 4.16 -24.39 21.36
C ILE A 466 5.52 -24.58 20.70
N GLU A 467 5.65 -24.04 19.49
CA GLU A 467 6.87 -24.04 18.71
C GLU A 467 7.53 -22.66 18.71
N VAL A 468 8.85 -22.66 18.87
CA VAL A 468 9.70 -21.47 18.86
C VAL A 468 10.94 -21.89 18.08
N HIS A 469 11.28 -21.16 17.03
CA HIS A 469 12.18 -21.65 15.98
C HIS A 469 13.41 -20.76 15.75
N ASP A 470 13.38 -19.51 16.21
CA ASP A 470 14.41 -18.49 15.97
C ASP A 470 15.13 -18.03 17.26
N ILE A 471 14.86 -18.72 18.38
CA ILE A 471 15.57 -18.59 19.66
C ILE A 471 15.60 -19.97 20.34
N ALA A 472 16.76 -20.38 20.85
CA ALA A 472 16.97 -21.67 21.49
C ALA A 472 17.14 -21.52 23.01
N ASP A 473 16.79 -22.55 23.76
CA ASP A 473 17.09 -22.63 25.19
C ASP A 473 18.62 -22.64 25.40
N GLY A 474 19.10 -21.85 26.36
CA GLY A 474 20.52 -21.59 26.61
C GLY A 474 21.21 -20.65 25.62
N ALA A 475 20.50 -20.01 24.68
CA ALA A 475 21.12 -19.12 23.70
C ALA A 475 21.75 -17.87 24.33
N THR A 476 22.87 -17.41 23.78
CA THR A 476 23.48 -16.11 24.12
C THR A 476 23.02 -15.04 23.14
N ILE A 477 22.48 -13.92 23.64
CA ILE A 477 22.04 -12.78 22.84
C ILE A 477 22.96 -11.59 23.11
N LYS A 478 23.53 -11.02 22.05
CA LYS A 478 24.45 -9.87 22.12
C LYS A 478 23.77 -8.51 21.94
N SER A 479 22.53 -8.49 21.48
CA SER A 479 21.72 -7.28 21.34
C SER A 479 20.96 -6.96 22.64
N ALA A 480 20.68 -5.66 22.88
CA ALA A 480 19.86 -5.24 24.01
C ALA A 480 18.35 -5.48 23.81
N SER A 481 17.94 -5.77 22.57
CA SER A 481 16.58 -6.08 22.19
C SER A 481 16.59 -7.16 21.11
N HIS A 482 15.60 -8.04 21.13
CA HIS A 482 15.52 -9.23 20.29
C HIS A 482 14.06 -9.47 19.88
N LEU A 483 13.84 -10.05 18.70
CA LEU A 483 12.52 -10.49 18.24
C LEU A 483 12.51 -12.03 18.23
N PHE A 484 11.44 -12.65 18.73
CA PHE A 484 11.24 -14.10 18.57
C PHE A 484 9.82 -14.45 18.16
N HIS A 485 9.67 -15.60 17.48
CA HIS A 485 8.43 -16.02 16.83
C HIS A 485 7.88 -17.31 17.46
N VAL A 486 6.59 -17.27 17.78
CA VAL A 486 5.84 -18.37 18.39
C VAL A 486 4.78 -18.88 17.42
N LYS A 487 4.81 -20.17 17.12
CA LYS A 487 3.70 -20.89 16.47
C LYS A 487 3.00 -21.73 17.53
N ALA A 488 1.68 -21.71 17.56
CA ALA A 488 0.91 -22.45 18.56
C ALA A 488 -0.34 -23.07 17.95
N TYR A 489 -0.61 -24.33 18.27
CA TYR A 489 -1.71 -25.11 17.71
C TYR A 489 -2.49 -25.82 18.82
N ASN A 490 -3.80 -25.94 18.68
CA ASN A 490 -4.58 -26.84 19.55
C ASN A 490 -4.30 -28.32 19.21
N TYR A 491 -4.85 -29.25 20.00
CA TYR A 491 -4.67 -30.70 19.78
C TYR A 491 -5.19 -31.21 18.43
N ALA A 492 -6.07 -30.46 17.76
CA ALA A 492 -6.58 -30.75 16.42
C ALA A 492 -5.75 -30.14 15.29
N GLY A 493 -4.60 -29.51 15.60
CA GLY A 493 -3.71 -28.87 14.63
C GLY A 493 -4.17 -27.51 14.12
N LYS A 494 -5.23 -26.92 14.69
CA LYS A 494 -5.71 -25.58 14.32
C LYS A 494 -4.82 -24.52 14.97
N SER A 495 -4.33 -23.56 14.17
CA SER A 495 -3.54 -22.43 14.69
C SER A 495 -4.32 -21.61 15.71
N LEU A 496 -3.72 -21.40 16.87
CA LEU A 496 -4.23 -20.51 17.92
C LEU A 496 -4.02 -19.03 17.58
N THR A 497 -3.09 -18.72 16.66
CA THR A 497 -2.74 -17.33 16.31
C THR A 497 -3.81 -16.63 15.48
N ALA A 498 -4.64 -17.40 14.76
CA ALA A 498 -5.80 -16.93 14.01
C ALA A 498 -7.06 -16.76 14.89
N GLY A 499 -6.92 -16.23 16.11
CA GLY A 499 -8.04 -15.98 17.04
C GLY A 499 -8.73 -17.22 17.61
N ASN A 500 -8.08 -18.39 17.59
CA ASN A 500 -8.64 -19.65 18.11
C ASN A 500 -8.16 -20.00 19.53
N GLY A 501 -7.55 -19.02 20.21
CA GLY A 501 -7.03 -19.11 21.55
C GLY A 501 -6.27 -17.84 21.93
N LYS A 502 -5.56 -17.89 23.05
CA LYS A 502 -4.68 -16.83 23.57
C LYS A 502 -3.24 -17.35 23.61
N VAL A 503 -2.29 -16.55 23.12
CA VAL A 503 -0.85 -16.80 23.29
C VAL A 503 -0.22 -15.57 23.92
N SER A 504 0.57 -15.75 24.97
CA SER A 504 1.29 -14.68 25.66
C SER A 504 2.71 -15.12 26.00
N ALA A 505 3.59 -14.15 26.26
CA ALA A 505 4.93 -14.40 26.75
C ALA A 505 5.31 -13.40 27.86
N THR A 506 6.18 -13.82 28.78
CA THR A 506 6.81 -12.96 29.78
C THR A 506 8.33 -13.16 29.74
N ASN A 507 9.13 -12.15 30.14
CA ASN A 507 10.55 -12.29 30.47
C ASN A 507 10.76 -11.87 31.92
N ASN A 508 11.40 -12.74 32.71
CA ASN A 508 11.66 -12.49 34.14
C ASN A 508 10.39 -12.10 34.93
N GLY A 509 9.23 -12.63 34.50
CA GLY A 509 7.90 -12.36 35.07
C GLY A 509 7.18 -11.12 34.54
N ALA A 510 7.84 -10.25 33.77
CA ALA A 510 7.20 -9.10 33.11
C ALA A 510 6.63 -9.49 31.74
N SER A 511 5.40 -9.09 31.41
CA SER A 511 4.78 -9.35 30.12
C SER A 511 5.59 -8.77 28.96
N LEU A 512 5.77 -9.56 27.90
CA LEU A 512 6.38 -9.12 26.66
C LEU A 512 5.34 -8.56 25.71
N LYS A 513 5.73 -7.50 24.99
CA LYS A 513 4.88 -6.88 23.98
C LYS A 513 4.76 -7.80 22.76
N ILE A 514 3.53 -8.00 22.26
CA ILE A 514 3.32 -8.56 20.93
C ILE A 514 3.75 -7.52 19.90
N ASN A 515 4.71 -7.89 19.05
CA ASN A 515 5.15 -7.09 17.92
C ASN A 515 4.12 -7.19 16.77
N TRP A 516 3.84 -8.41 16.30
CA TRP A 516 2.83 -8.67 15.27
C TRP A 516 2.24 -10.09 15.34
N PRO A 517 0.90 -10.23 15.35
CA PRO A 517 0.21 -11.51 15.16
C PRO A 517 -0.29 -11.68 13.72
N ASP A 518 -0.19 -12.89 13.17
CA ASP A 518 -0.89 -13.27 11.93
C ASP A 518 -1.55 -14.67 12.02
N SER A 519 -2.11 -15.16 10.92
CA SER A 519 -2.79 -16.47 10.87
C SER A 519 -1.88 -17.69 11.10
N SER A 520 -0.56 -17.49 11.05
CA SER A 520 0.48 -18.54 11.13
C SER A 520 1.31 -18.49 12.42
N GLN A 521 1.65 -17.29 12.92
CA GLN A 521 2.57 -17.08 14.05
C GLN A 521 2.33 -15.75 14.77
N ILE A 522 2.87 -15.63 15.99
CA ILE A 522 2.88 -14.40 16.80
C ILE A 522 4.32 -14.07 17.18
N SER A 523 4.69 -12.80 17.04
CA SER A 523 6.05 -12.30 17.27
C SER A 523 6.07 -11.43 18.52
N PHE A 524 7.09 -11.60 19.37
CA PHE A 524 7.24 -10.87 20.64
C PHE A 524 8.54 -10.07 20.67
N ASP A 525 8.45 -8.81 21.09
CA ASP A 525 9.62 -7.99 21.43
C ASP A 525 10.16 -8.41 22.80
N LEU A 526 11.43 -8.83 22.83
CA LEU A 526 12.19 -9.16 24.04
C LEU A 526 13.20 -8.06 24.33
N ASP A 527 12.98 -7.32 25.42
CA ASP A 527 14.03 -6.50 26.02
C ASP A 527 14.99 -7.42 26.79
N VAL A 528 16.23 -7.50 26.31
CA VAL A 528 17.25 -8.42 26.81
C VAL A 528 18.00 -7.76 27.95
N GLN A 529 17.98 -8.39 29.12
CA GLN A 529 18.75 -7.97 30.28
C GLN A 529 20.13 -8.63 30.27
N SER A 530 21.16 -7.97 30.82
CA SER A 530 22.48 -8.59 30.95
C SER A 530 22.42 -9.78 31.93
N GLY A 531 22.98 -10.92 31.54
CA GLY A 531 22.83 -12.16 32.30
C GLY A 531 21.54 -12.91 31.95
N GLU A 532 20.90 -13.55 32.93
CA GLU A 532 19.81 -14.50 32.70
C GLU A 532 18.45 -13.82 32.40
N ASN A 533 17.78 -14.32 31.36
CA ASN A 533 16.43 -13.93 30.94
C ASN A 533 15.58 -15.19 30.85
N ASN A 534 14.57 -15.29 31.70
CA ASN A 534 13.68 -16.43 31.77
C ASN A 534 12.37 -16.11 31.05
N ILE A 535 12.26 -16.60 29.81
CA ILE A 535 11.12 -16.40 28.93
C ILE A 535 10.09 -17.50 29.20
N VAL A 536 8.86 -17.12 29.53
CA VAL A 536 7.74 -18.06 29.75
C VAL A 536 6.63 -17.73 28.75
N ILE A 537 6.40 -18.66 27.81
CA ILE A 537 5.35 -18.58 26.79
C ILE A 537 4.19 -19.46 27.24
N THR A 538 2.97 -18.93 27.15
CA THR A 538 1.72 -19.63 27.50
C THR A 538 0.81 -19.62 26.29
N ALA A 539 0.21 -20.77 25.96
CA ALA A 539 -0.81 -20.88 24.94
C ALA A 539 -2.04 -21.59 25.53
N THR A 540 -3.22 -20.99 25.35
CA THR A 540 -4.52 -21.48 25.82
C THR A 540 -5.47 -21.54 24.63
N ASP A 541 -6.12 -22.67 24.39
CA ASP A 541 -7.14 -22.79 23.33
C ASP A 541 -8.53 -22.30 23.80
N ASN A 542 -9.49 -22.20 22.87
CA ASN A 542 -10.86 -21.81 23.16
C ASN A 542 -11.64 -22.82 24.05
N GLU A 543 -11.13 -24.03 24.26
CA GLU A 543 -11.68 -25.03 25.19
C GLU A 543 -11.12 -24.85 26.62
N GLY A 544 -10.11 -23.98 26.79
CA GLY A 544 -9.41 -23.71 28.06
C GLY A 544 -8.17 -24.58 28.29
N ASN A 545 -7.83 -25.49 27.36
CA ASN A 545 -6.62 -26.29 27.48
C ASN A 545 -5.40 -25.37 27.38
N THR A 546 -4.48 -25.47 28.34
CA THR A 546 -3.32 -24.59 28.43
C THR A 546 -2.02 -25.39 28.40
N ALA A 547 -1.03 -24.86 27.67
CA ALA A 547 0.35 -25.32 27.66
C ALA A 547 1.30 -24.17 27.98
N THR A 548 2.47 -24.48 28.52
CA THR A 548 3.54 -23.51 28.75
C THR A 548 4.88 -24.03 28.22
N LYS A 549 5.72 -23.11 27.75
CA LYS A 549 7.09 -23.38 27.31
C LYS A 549 8.02 -22.35 27.94
N GLN A 550 9.09 -22.82 28.55
CA GLN A 550 10.10 -21.97 29.17
C GLN A 550 11.39 -22.04 28.35
N LEU A 551 12.07 -20.90 28.22
CA LEU A 551 13.38 -20.77 27.59
C LEU A 551 14.24 -19.84 28.47
N THR A 552 15.44 -20.27 28.83
CA THR A 552 16.42 -19.43 29.54
C THR A 552 17.47 -18.96 28.54
N VAL A 553 17.64 -17.65 28.39
CA VAL A 553 18.65 -17.06 27.48
C VAL A 553 19.54 -16.05 28.20
N TYR A 554 20.74 -15.84 27.67
CA TYR A 554 21.80 -15.09 28.33
C TYR A 554 22.19 -13.83 27.54
N GLY A 555 21.92 -12.65 28.11
CA GLY A 555 22.35 -11.37 27.53
C GLY A 555 23.83 -11.09 27.76
N ASP A 556 24.64 -11.22 26.72
CA ASP A 556 26.05 -10.77 26.65
C ASP A 556 26.11 -9.49 25.81
N ILE A 557 25.45 -8.45 26.30
CA ILE A 557 25.12 -7.24 25.54
C ILE A 557 26.40 -6.45 25.25
N VAL A 558 26.68 -6.20 23.96
CA VAL A 558 27.85 -5.43 23.51
C VAL A 558 27.46 -4.24 22.63
N ASP A 559 28.33 -3.23 22.59
CA ASP A 559 28.24 -2.11 21.66
C ASP A 559 28.94 -2.43 20.33
N GLY A 560 28.48 -1.83 19.23
CA GLY A 560 29.09 -2.00 17.91
C GLY A 560 28.57 -3.23 17.16
N VAL A 561 29.47 -4.00 16.53
CA VAL A 561 29.10 -5.20 15.76
C VAL A 561 28.71 -6.34 16.69
N ILE A 562 27.45 -6.78 16.62
CA ILE A 562 26.90 -7.88 17.42
C ILE A 562 27.00 -9.23 16.72
N GLY A 563 27.19 -9.27 15.40
CA GLY A 563 27.31 -10.50 14.63
C GLY A 563 27.40 -10.28 13.12
N THR A 564 27.24 -11.37 12.35
CA THR A 564 27.06 -11.31 10.89
C THR A 564 25.91 -12.20 10.43
N ALA A 565 25.09 -11.72 9.49
CA ALA A 565 24.13 -12.52 8.75
C ALA A 565 24.71 -12.88 7.37
N GLN A 566 24.35 -14.05 6.84
CA GLN A 566 24.56 -14.41 5.45
C GLN A 566 23.34 -13.98 4.63
N ILE A 567 23.48 -13.01 3.73
CA ILE A 567 22.36 -12.44 2.96
C ILE A 567 22.52 -12.73 1.46
N SER A 568 21.46 -13.19 0.81
CA SER A 568 21.34 -13.32 -0.66
C SER A 568 20.12 -12.55 -1.19
N VAL A 569 20.19 -12.16 -2.47
CA VAL A 569 19.08 -11.57 -3.22
C VAL A 569 18.90 -12.37 -4.51
N GLU A 570 17.71 -12.92 -4.71
CA GLU A 570 17.44 -14.03 -5.61
C GLU A 570 16.21 -13.79 -6.49
N ALA A 571 16.36 -14.03 -7.79
CA ALA A 571 15.29 -14.00 -8.78
C ALA A 571 15.30 -15.31 -9.60
N THR A 572 15.31 -16.44 -8.90
CA THR A 572 15.32 -17.80 -9.49
C THR A 572 14.01 -18.16 -10.20
N THR A 573 12.89 -17.64 -9.72
CA THR A 573 11.53 -17.77 -10.27
C THR A 573 11.40 -17.25 -11.70
N ILE A 574 12.19 -16.24 -12.06
CA ILE A 574 12.31 -15.68 -13.42
C ILE A 574 13.66 -16.01 -14.10
N GLY A 575 14.39 -17.00 -13.58
CA GLY A 575 15.59 -17.55 -14.23
C GLY A 575 16.88 -16.72 -14.10
N LEU A 576 16.88 -15.59 -13.39
CA LEU A 576 18.06 -14.72 -13.24
C LEU A 576 19.05 -15.24 -12.17
N GLY A 577 18.60 -16.09 -11.23
CA GLY A 577 19.45 -16.67 -10.20
C GLY A 577 19.79 -15.67 -9.08
N TYR A 578 21.07 -15.49 -8.77
CA TYR A 578 21.53 -14.56 -7.73
C TYR A 578 21.79 -13.16 -8.31
N ILE A 579 21.06 -12.16 -7.81
CA ILE A 579 21.36 -10.74 -8.01
C ILE A 579 22.47 -10.31 -7.04
N ILE A 580 22.40 -10.80 -5.79
CA ILE A 580 23.48 -10.79 -4.82
C ILE A 580 23.67 -12.23 -4.34
N ALA A 581 24.84 -12.80 -4.60
CA ALA A 581 25.20 -14.13 -4.10
C ALA A 581 25.40 -14.10 -2.56
N PRO A 582 25.21 -15.22 -1.84
CA PRO A 582 25.27 -15.24 -0.37
C PRO A 582 26.56 -14.61 0.18
N GLU A 583 26.41 -13.51 0.93
CA GLU A 583 27.52 -12.71 1.46
C GLU A 583 27.34 -12.46 2.97
N GLN A 584 28.43 -12.45 3.74
CA GLN A 584 28.38 -12.04 5.14
C GLN A 584 28.24 -10.52 5.26
N VAL A 585 27.19 -10.08 5.94
CA VAL A 585 26.90 -8.68 6.27
C VAL A 585 26.98 -8.51 7.78
N GLU A 586 27.75 -7.52 8.25
CA GLU A 586 27.81 -7.16 9.67
C GLU A 586 26.46 -6.65 10.18
N ILE A 587 26.15 -6.94 11.44
CA ILE A 587 24.95 -6.50 12.14
C ILE A 587 25.40 -5.65 13.33
N TYR A 588 24.81 -4.47 13.50
CA TYR A 588 25.16 -3.53 14.57
C TYR A 588 24.13 -3.52 15.71
N GLN A 589 24.57 -3.22 16.92
CA GLN A 589 23.70 -3.05 18.10
C GLN A 589 22.63 -1.98 17.84
N GLY A 590 21.36 -2.32 18.09
CA GLY A 590 20.21 -1.44 17.87
C GLY A 590 19.80 -1.27 16.40
N GLU A 591 20.48 -1.93 15.46
CA GLU A 591 20.14 -1.92 14.05
C GLU A 591 18.94 -2.85 13.75
N ASN A 592 18.04 -2.43 12.84
CA ASN A 592 16.99 -3.29 12.30
C ASN A 592 17.36 -3.77 10.88
N GLY A 593 16.61 -4.73 10.36
CA GLY A 593 16.86 -5.31 9.04
C GLY A 593 16.90 -4.27 7.92
N ALA A 594 16.06 -3.23 7.97
CA ALA A 594 16.00 -2.20 6.93
C ALA A 594 17.35 -1.50 6.73
N HIS A 595 18.05 -1.12 7.81
CA HIS A 595 19.39 -0.50 7.72
C HIS A 595 20.48 -1.51 7.27
N VAL A 596 20.33 -2.79 7.59
CA VAL A 596 21.25 -3.85 7.10
C VAL A 596 21.09 -4.05 5.60
N ILE A 597 19.86 -4.01 5.08
CA ILE A 597 19.55 -4.16 3.65
C ILE A 597 19.93 -2.90 2.85
N ASP A 598 19.66 -1.71 3.40
CA ASP A 598 20.11 -0.40 2.87
C ASP A 598 21.63 -0.41 2.60
N ARG A 599 22.44 -0.76 3.62
CA ARG A 599 23.90 -0.93 3.48
C ARG A 599 24.30 -2.00 2.45
N LEU A 600 23.54 -3.09 2.33
CA LEU A 600 23.84 -4.15 1.37
C LEU A 600 23.60 -3.69 -0.07
N PHE A 601 22.47 -3.00 -0.33
CA PHE A 601 22.14 -2.49 -1.65
C PHE A 601 23.07 -1.36 -2.09
N ASP A 602 23.38 -0.41 -1.20
CA ASP A 602 24.39 0.64 -1.42
C ASP A 602 25.74 0.05 -1.88
N LYS A 603 26.22 -0.97 -1.17
CA LYS A 603 27.48 -1.65 -1.46
C LYS A 603 27.49 -2.31 -2.86
N HIS A 604 26.35 -2.82 -3.31
CA HIS A 604 26.20 -3.49 -4.61
C HIS A 604 25.71 -2.56 -5.73
N GLY A 605 25.55 -1.26 -5.47
CA GLY A 605 25.08 -0.26 -6.45
C GLY A 605 23.66 -0.56 -6.95
N ILE A 606 22.79 -0.96 -6.03
CA ILE A 606 21.37 -1.22 -6.27
C ILE A 606 20.59 -0.08 -5.60
N ASN A 607 19.81 0.66 -6.37
CA ASN A 607 18.79 1.54 -5.78
C ASN A 607 17.52 0.71 -5.54
N TYR A 608 16.61 1.17 -4.70
CA TYR A 608 15.38 0.43 -4.42
C TYR A 608 14.27 1.36 -3.94
N ASP A 609 13.03 0.95 -4.19
CA ASP A 609 11.81 1.58 -3.65
C ASP A 609 11.22 0.70 -2.55
N TYR A 610 10.51 1.35 -1.63
CA TYR A 610 9.88 0.68 -0.48
C TYR A 610 8.60 1.40 -0.07
N THR A 611 7.68 0.65 0.54
CA THR A 611 6.55 1.24 1.28
C THR A 611 6.90 1.35 2.77
N GLY A 612 6.18 2.23 3.49
CA GLY A 612 6.48 2.51 4.90
C GLY A 612 7.74 3.36 5.09
N SER A 613 8.63 2.95 5.99
CA SER A 613 9.88 3.66 6.30
C SER A 613 10.93 2.74 6.90
N HIS A 614 12.22 3.08 6.85
CA HIS A 614 13.31 2.35 7.53
C HIS A 614 13.11 2.16 9.06
N LYS A 615 12.10 2.79 9.68
CA LYS A 615 11.75 2.66 11.09
C LYS A 615 10.53 1.79 11.37
N HIS A 616 9.55 1.76 10.46
CA HIS A 616 8.25 1.09 10.64
C HIS A 616 7.69 0.63 9.29
N SER A 617 7.14 -0.58 9.23
CA SER A 617 6.37 -1.10 8.09
C SER A 617 7.13 -1.12 6.76
N PHE A 618 8.46 -1.26 6.79
CA PHE A 618 9.27 -1.33 5.57
C PHE A 618 8.98 -2.62 4.79
N TYR A 619 8.54 -2.46 3.55
CA TYR A 619 8.45 -3.52 2.55
C TYR A 619 9.20 -3.10 1.29
N LEU A 620 10.03 -4.00 0.74
CA LEU A 620 10.82 -3.78 -0.47
C LEU A 620 9.91 -3.87 -1.70
N ALA A 621 9.56 -2.75 -2.31
CA ALA A 621 8.63 -2.71 -3.43
C ALA A 621 9.34 -3.05 -4.75
N ALA A 622 10.49 -2.44 -5.02
CA ALA A 622 11.26 -2.66 -6.23
C ALA A 622 12.77 -2.48 -6.01
N ILE A 623 13.59 -3.09 -6.87
CA ILE A 623 15.03 -2.83 -6.95
C ILE A 623 15.41 -2.39 -8.38
N TYR A 624 16.44 -1.55 -8.46
CA TYR A 624 16.90 -0.93 -9.70
C TYR A 624 18.40 -1.08 -9.87
N LYS A 625 18.81 -1.56 -11.05
CA LYS A 625 20.22 -1.67 -11.46
C LYS A 625 20.29 -1.76 -12.98
N SER A 626 21.24 -1.06 -13.60
CA SER A 626 21.37 -1.11 -15.06
C SER A 626 21.66 -2.53 -15.55
N GLY A 627 20.83 -3.04 -16.46
CA GLY A 627 20.88 -4.40 -16.99
C GLY A 627 20.49 -5.48 -15.96
N LEU A 628 19.60 -5.18 -15.01
CA LEU A 628 19.16 -6.13 -13.98
C LEU A 628 18.46 -7.35 -14.60
N ILE A 629 17.43 -7.10 -15.41
CA ILE A 629 16.66 -8.15 -16.09
C ILE A 629 17.35 -8.49 -17.41
N THR A 630 17.99 -9.65 -17.46
CA THR A 630 18.70 -10.16 -18.65
C THR A 630 18.09 -11.48 -19.11
N ASN A 631 17.21 -11.40 -20.12
CA ASN A 631 16.49 -12.55 -20.70
C ASN A 631 15.79 -13.41 -19.60
N PRO A 632 14.75 -12.87 -18.94
CA PRO A 632 14.03 -13.59 -17.90
C PRO A 632 13.37 -14.84 -18.49
N VAL A 633 13.47 -15.96 -17.79
CA VAL A 633 12.89 -17.24 -18.19
C VAL A 633 12.16 -17.84 -16.99
N ILE A 634 10.84 -17.73 -17.02
CA ILE A 634 9.96 -18.37 -16.03
C ILE A 634 9.92 -19.87 -16.35
N PRO A 635 10.27 -20.77 -15.41
CA PRO A 635 10.25 -22.21 -15.64
C PRO A 635 8.86 -22.72 -16.07
N ASN A 636 8.82 -23.56 -17.11
CA ASN A 636 7.57 -24.05 -17.72
C ASN A 636 6.63 -24.82 -16.76
N ASP A 637 7.14 -25.32 -15.63
CA ASP A 637 6.35 -25.93 -14.57
C ASP A 637 5.77 -24.90 -13.60
N LEU A 638 6.48 -23.81 -13.32
CA LEU A 638 5.98 -22.66 -12.56
C LEU A 638 4.95 -21.84 -13.36
N ALA A 639 5.26 -21.54 -14.63
CA ALA A 639 4.39 -20.73 -15.50
C ALA A 639 2.95 -21.27 -15.57
N LYS A 640 2.76 -22.59 -15.57
CA LYS A 640 1.44 -23.24 -15.58
C LYS A 640 0.67 -23.14 -14.27
N LEU A 641 1.37 -23.02 -13.14
CA LEU A 641 0.73 -22.81 -11.84
C LEU A 641 0.33 -21.34 -11.72
N VAL A 642 1.24 -20.44 -12.09
CA VAL A 642 0.98 -19.00 -12.19
C VAL A 642 -0.20 -18.69 -13.11
N GLU A 643 -0.23 -19.21 -14.33
CA GLU A 643 -1.34 -19.04 -15.30
C GLU A 643 -2.69 -19.58 -14.80
N ARG A 644 -2.67 -20.55 -13.86
CA ARG A 644 -3.87 -21.14 -13.28
C ARG A 644 -4.39 -20.34 -12.07
N ASP A 645 -3.47 -19.84 -11.25
CA ASP A 645 -3.79 -19.29 -9.92
C ASP A 645 -3.80 -17.75 -9.88
N MET A 646 -3.10 -17.07 -10.79
CA MET A 646 -3.03 -15.60 -10.86
C MET A 646 -4.03 -15.04 -11.88
N GLU A 647 -4.60 -13.86 -11.59
CA GLU A 647 -5.55 -13.17 -12.47
C GLU A 647 -4.87 -12.54 -13.70
N ARG A 648 -3.63 -12.07 -13.53
CA ARG A 648 -2.75 -11.57 -14.59
C ARG A 648 -1.47 -12.38 -14.61
N PHE A 649 -1.08 -12.83 -15.80
CA PHE A 649 0.24 -13.38 -16.08
C PHE A 649 0.67 -13.00 -17.50
N ASP A 650 1.74 -12.22 -17.61
CA ASP A 650 2.43 -11.95 -18.88
C ASP A 650 3.94 -11.90 -18.65
N PRO A 651 4.72 -12.87 -19.18
CA PRO A 651 6.19 -12.88 -19.09
C PRO A 651 6.91 -11.67 -19.70
N ALA A 652 6.23 -10.80 -20.46
CA ALA A 652 6.78 -9.57 -21.03
C ALA A 652 6.37 -8.28 -20.28
N ASP A 653 5.47 -8.38 -19.30
CA ASP A 653 4.89 -7.24 -18.58
C ASP A 653 5.75 -6.85 -17.37
N TYR A 654 6.81 -6.08 -17.59
CA TYR A 654 7.63 -5.51 -16.53
C TYR A 654 8.13 -4.11 -16.91
N ASN A 655 8.28 -3.23 -15.93
CA ASN A 655 8.45 -1.79 -16.17
C ASN A 655 9.69 -1.41 -17.00
N SER A 656 10.82 -2.08 -16.80
CA SER A 656 12.08 -1.81 -17.50
C SER A 656 13.07 -2.95 -17.29
N VAL A 657 14.03 -3.13 -18.21
CA VAL A 657 15.17 -4.04 -18.01
C VAL A 657 16.07 -3.65 -16.83
N ASP A 658 15.95 -2.42 -16.34
CA ASP A 658 16.72 -1.88 -15.22
C ASP A 658 15.98 -1.96 -13.87
N SER A 659 14.75 -2.51 -13.83
CA SER A 659 13.85 -2.54 -12.68
C SER A 659 13.33 -3.96 -12.43
N LEU A 660 13.17 -4.37 -11.18
CA LEU A 660 12.42 -5.57 -10.80
C LEU A 660 11.65 -5.32 -9.50
N GLY A 661 10.33 -5.27 -9.59
CA GLY A 661 9.45 -4.90 -8.47
C GLY A 661 8.14 -5.67 -8.42
N GLU A 662 7.35 -5.32 -7.41
CA GLU A 662 6.00 -5.85 -7.26
C GLU A 662 5.13 -5.58 -8.50
N PHE A 663 4.24 -6.52 -8.77
CA PHE A 663 3.36 -6.55 -9.93
C PHE A 663 4.04 -6.73 -11.31
N ASP A 664 5.38 -6.77 -11.42
CA ASP A 664 6.06 -7.23 -12.65
C ASP A 664 5.71 -8.71 -12.93
N PHE A 665 5.40 -9.07 -14.17
CA PHE A 665 4.97 -10.39 -14.68
C PHE A 665 3.60 -10.91 -14.22
N THR A 666 3.17 -10.68 -12.98
CA THR A 666 1.88 -11.17 -12.44
C THR A 666 1.26 -10.19 -11.45
N ASN A 667 -0.04 -10.34 -11.13
CA ASN A 667 -0.66 -9.59 -10.03
C ASN A 667 -0.22 -10.04 -8.62
N GLY A 668 0.52 -11.15 -8.52
CA GLY A 668 0.99 -11.74 -7.27
C GLY A 668 2.50 -11.72 -7.07
N SER A 669 3.23 -10.95 -7.87
CA SER A 669 4.68 -10.85 -7.78
C SER A 669 5.15 -9.76 -6.82
N GLY A 670 6.38 -9.91 -6.33
CA GLY A 670 6.99 -8.98 -5.38
C GLY A 670 8.17 -9.59 -4.64
N TRP A 671 8.66 -8.88 -3.62
CA TRP A 671 9.82 -9.29 -2.83
C TRP A 671 9.41 -9.83 -1.47
N MET A 672 9.82 -11.06 -1.16
CA MET A 672 9.70 -11.64 0.17
C MET A 672 11.08 -11.95 0.74
N TYR A 673 11.18 -12.14 2.05
CA TYR A 673 12.42 -12.59 2.67
C TYR A 673 12.17 -13.72 3.66
N SER A 674 13.11 -14.66 3.71
CA SER A 674 13.14 -15.71 4.73
C SER A 674 14.40 -15.57 5.58
N VAL A 675 14.29 -15.89 6.87
CA VAL A 675 15.41 -15.98 7.81
C VAL A 675 15.44 -17.41 8.33
N ASN A 676 16.59 -18.08 8.16
CA ASN A 676 16.78 -19.50 8.49
C ASN A 676 15.69 -20.42 7.90
N GLY A 677 15.22 -20.08 6.69
CA GLY A 677 14.19 -20.83 5.95
C GLY A 677 12.74 -20.56 6.37
N ASN A 678 12.49 -19.72 7.38
CA ASN A 678 11.15 -19.28 7.77
C ASN A 678 10.89 -17.87 7.23
N TYR A 679 9.69 -17.60 6.72
CA TYR A 679 9.27 -16.26 6.30
C TYR A 679 8.72 -15.50 7.51
N PRO A 680 9.30 -14.38 7.94
CA PRO A 680 8.76 -13.60 9.05
C PRO A 680 7.45 -12.91 8.66
N ASN A 681 6.58 -12.68 9.64
CA ASN A 681 5.30 -11.99 9.47
C ASN A 681 5.41 -10.46 9.63
N VAL A 682 6.63 -9.92 9.52
CA VAL A 682 6.98 -8.51 9.77
C VAL A 682 7.92 -7.97 8.69
N GLY A 683 7.89 -6.66 8.47
CA GLY A 683 8.79 -5.99 7.53
C GLY A 683 10.25 -5.92 8.04
N PHE A 684 11.18 -5.54 7.15
CA PHE A 684 12.59 -5.43 7.52
C PHE A 684 12.86 -4.37 8.62
N ALA A 685 11.99 -3.37 8.77
CA ALA A 685 12.13 -2.36 9.81
C ALA A 685 11.86 -2.90 11.23
N ASP A 686 11.09 -3.97 11.33
CA ASP A 686 10.63 -4.54 12.59
C ASP A 686 11.42 -5.81 12.96
N TYR A 687 12.00 -6.50 11.95
CA TYR A 687 12.96 -7.59 12.17
C TYR A 687 14.34 -7.09 12.62
N LYS A 688 15.00 -7.84 13.51
CA LYS A 688 16.38 -7.59 13.95
C LYS A 688 17.21 -8.85 13.69
N PHE A 689 18.11 -8.79 12.71
CA PHE A 689 18.96 -9.92 12.34
C PHE A 689 19.92 -10.30 13.48
N LYS A 690 20.32 -11.58 13.48
CA LYS A 690 21.07 -12.24 14.55
C LYS A 690 22.38 -12.81 13.99
N ASP A 691 23.37 -13.02 14.86
CA ASP A 691 24.65 -13.62 14.49
C ASP A 691 24.44 -15.04 13.94
N GLY A 692 24.82 -15.28 12.69
CA GLY A 692 24.63 -16.56 11.99
C GLY A 692 23.33 -16.70 11.20
N ASP A 693 22.44 -15.71 11.17
CA ASP A 693 21.21 -15.77 10.38
C ASP A 693 21.50 -15.96 8.88
N VAL A 694 20.76 -16.87 8.23
CA VAL A 694 20.76 -17.05 6.77
C VAL A 694 19.50 -16.38 6.21
N VAL A 695 19.68 -15.22 5.59
CA VAL A 695 18.63 -14.38 5.03
C VAL A 695 18.59 -14.54 3.51
N ARG A 696 17.44 -14.93 2.95
CA ARG A 696 17.23 -14.99 1.49
C ARG A 696 16.11 -14.04 1.11
N ILE A 697 16.43 -13.00 0.37
CA ILE A 697 15.46 -12.08 -0.25
C ILE A 697 15.15 -12.63 -1.63
N ARG A 698 13.89 -12.98 -1.90
CA ARG A 698 13.46 -13.76 -3.07
C ARG A 698 12.31 -13.07 -3.78
N PHE A 699 12.42 -12.98 -5.11
CA PHE A 699 11.33 -12.55 -5.97
C PHE A 699 10.32 -13.69 -6.15
N THR A 700 9.05 -13.44 -5.84
CA THR A 700 7.92 -14.37 -6.07
C THR A 700 7.11 -13.94 -7.29
N LEU A 701 6.40 -14.88 -7.90
CA LEU A 701 5.37 -14.64 -8.92
C LEU A 701 3.94 -14.97 -8.42
N ALA A 702 3.79 -15.45 -7.19
CA ALA A 702 2.53 -16.05 -6.69
C ALA A 702 2.34 -15.92 -5.17
N TYR A 703 2.45 -14.70 -4.63
CA TYR A 703 2.27 -14.38 -3.19
C TYR A 703 3.07 -15.29 -2.24
N GLY A 704 4.25 -15.72 -2.68
CA GLY A 704 5.15 -16.61 -1.93
C GLY A 704 4.96 -18.11 -2.18
N ALA A 705 3.89 -18.55 -2.83
CA ALA A 705 3.57 -19.97 -2.99
C ALA A 705 4.63 -20.77 -3.78
N ASP A 706 5.32 -20.11 -4.71
CA ASP A 706 6.41 -20.60 -5.54
C ASP A 706 7.79 -20.62 -4.83
N ILE A 707 7.92 -19.91 -3.71
CA ILE A 707 9.14 -19.83 -2.91
C ILE A 707 8.97 -20.45 -1.51
N GLY A 708 7.79 -21.01 -1.20
CA GLY A 708 7.49 -21.65 0.09
C GLY A 708 7.11 -20.67 1.20
N GLY A 709 6.78 -19.42 0.86
CA GLY A 709 6.35 -18.37 1.77
C GLY A 709 4.86 -18.02 1.66
N GLY A 710 4.09 -18.77 0.86
CA GLY A 710 2.65 -18.59 0.72
C GLY A 710 1.89 -18.90 2.01
N ALA A 711 0.65 -18.40 2.07
CA ALA A 711 -0.28 -18.63 3.17
C ALA A 711 -0.47 -20.13 3.51
N PRO A 712 -0.89 -20.46 4.75
CA PRO A 712 -1.09 -21.86 5.17
C PRO A 712 -1.98 -22.64 4.18
N GLY A 713 -1.41 -23.68 3.58
CA GLY A 713 -2.09 -24.54 2.60
C GLY A 713 -2.02 -24.09 1.13
N THR A 714 -1.47 -22.92 0.80
CA THR A 714 -1.39 -22.44 -0.60
C THR A 714 -0.05 -22.72 -1.29
N ASN A 715 1.00 -23.07 -0.53
CA ASN A 715 2.33 -23.35 -1.08
C ASN A 715 2.31 -24.46 -2.14
N TYR A 716 3.06 -24.24 -3.23
CA TYR A 716 3.22 -25.22 -4.28
C TYR A 716 4.08 -26.41 -3.82
N HIS A 717 3.93 -27.54 -4.51
CA HIS A 717 4.62 -28.82 -4.23
C HIS A 717 6.15 -28.78 -4.43
N LYS A 718 6.70 -27.63 -4.83
CA LYS A 718 8.10 -27.37 -5.18
C LYS A 718 8.39 -25.89 -4.90
N GLN A 719 9.66 -25.57 -4.67
CA GLN A 719 10.16 -24.19 -4.70
C GLN A 719 11.08 -23.99 -5.92
N TRP A 720 11.13 -22.77 -6.45
CA TRP A 720 11.95 -22.41 -7.61
C TRP A 720 13.12 -21.47 -7.27
#